data_AF-X0BMU0-F1
#
_entry.id   AF-X0BMU0-F1
#
_cell.length_a   1.000
_cell.length_b   1.000
_cell.length_c   1.000
_cell.angle_alpha   90.00
_cell.angle_beta   90.00
_cell.angle_gamma   90.00
#
_symmetry.space_group_name_H-M   'P 1'
#
loop_
_entity.id
_entity.type
_entity.pdbx_description
1 polymer ?
#
loop_
_entity_poly.entity_id
_entity_poly.type
_entity_poly.pdbx_seq_one_letter_code
_entity_poly.pdbx_strand_id
1 'polypeptide(L)'
;MAIDGQSTTLSIVEASIASLASALSQGHVNSVELTAKHLLRIAKYDRRTTQLNAIPVINQDVFDAAQASDQRRSMGKTLGLLDGIPCTIKDSYKIRGMTVAAGSPAFKDLIANEDAFTVGKLRDAGAVFLGRTNMPPMAAGGMQRGVYGRAESPYNEAYLTAAFASGSSNGSATATAASFGVFGMGEETISSGRSPASNNGLVAYTPSRGLISIRGNWPLFPTCDTVVPHTRTMEDMFALLDVIVATDDKTSCDFWREQPFVKLPDVDTVRPKTFFDLSDPNALKGKRIGVPKMYIGGADSDPDARKVHTRDSVIDLWKQARTILEGLGATVVETDFPLVTEFEKPLSGESKTETPPHRNEIDMCQLMAYSWDDFLAANQDSKVASSLAQVESSTIFPHPPGCLPDRYDANDPLVRHTAVVAHVTNGRVPTYEIPNLGTALHNLELKRKSEFEDWLDTLGLDMVVWPCNADVGKADADVDEESAKHAWLNGVLYSNGNCAIRQFGIPTVSVPMGVMADTRMPVNLTFASKAYDDKNLFRYAYAFEKGSLLRQKPSRTPQLATDSIVCSHGSSTIESAPPQLTMDATASIVDGERQLAILGTVDEDELCELHVYVDGEELEDVKVTNGKWEVHVKMKEAQRSRPEEISVPDISKAMVLALVKGKNGRSSASMIFI
;
A
#
# COMPACT_ATOMS: atom_id res chain seq x y z
N MET A 1 42.44 22.47 -20.71
CA MET A 1 41.15 23.10 -20.34
C MET A 1 40.59 22.26 -19.21
N ALA A 2 40.45 22.84 -18.03
CA ALA A 2 39.83 22.19 -16.88
C ALA A 2 38.36 21.96 -17.19
N ILE A 3 37.88 20.73 -16.98
CA ILE A 3 36.45 20.41 -17.04
C ILE A 3 35.92 20.81 -15.66
N ASP A 4 35.11 21.86 -15.61
CA ASP A 4 34.40 22.28 -14.40
C ASP A 4 33.57 21.10 -13.87
N GLY A 5 33.92 20.64 -12.67
CA GLY A 5 33.25 19.53 -11.98
C GLY A 5 31.90 19.96 -11.42
N GLN A 6 30.85 19.96 -12.26
CA GLN A 6 29.49 20.23 -11.79
C GLN A 6 28.98 19.06 -10.94
N SER A 7 28.83 19.30 -9.64
CA SER A 7 28.04 18.44 -8.74
C SER A 7 26.61 18.33 -9.28
N THR A 8 26.08 17.11 -9.38
CA THR A 8 24.67 16.87 -9.72
C THR A 8 23.86 16.67 -8.44
N THR A 9 22.54 16.91 -8.48
CA THR A 9 21.65 16.76 -7.33
C THR A 9 20.57 15.74 -7.63
N LEU A 10 20.44 14.72 -6.79
CA LEU A 10 19.35 13.74 -6.81
C LEU A 10 18.29 14.15 -5.78
N SER A 11 17.03 14.27 -6.19
CA SER A 11 15.91 14.45 -5.25
C SER A 11 15.36 13.09 -4.82
N ILE A 12 15.04 12.89 -3.54
CA ILE A 12 14.32 11.68 -3.10
C ILE A 12 12.87 11.62 -3.62
N VAL A 13 12.32 12.75 -4.06
CA VAL A 13 10.97 12.82 -4.65
C VAL A 13 11.01 12.23 -6.04
N GLU A 14 10.18 11.20 -6.27
CA GLU A 14 10.17 10.40 -7.51
C GLU A 14 11.49 9.64 -7.79
N ALA A 15 12.42 9.54 -6.82
CA ALA A 15 13.58 8.68 -6.98
C ALA A 15 13.17 7.20 -7.05
N SER A 16 13.86 6.45 -7.91
CA SER A 16 13.71 5.00 -7.99
C SER A 16 14.57 4.31 -6.94
N ILE A 17 14.24 3.06 -6.64
CA ILE A 17 15.06 2.18 -5.80
C ILE A 17 16.49 2.12 -6.33
N ALA A 18 16.66 1.99 -7.65
CA ALA A 18 17.97 1.90 -8.27
C ALA A 18 18.80 3.19 -8.10
N SER A 19 18.20 4.38 -8.23
CA SER A 19 18.95 5.63 -8.05
C SER A 19 19.35 5.87 -6.59
N LEU A 20 18.48 5.51 -5.64
CA LEU A 20 18.79 5.60 -4.21
C LEU A 20 19.82 4.56 -3.78
N ALA A 21 19.70 3.31 -4.23
CA ALA A 21 20.71 2.28 -3.99
C ALA A 21 22.08 2.68 -4.56
N SER A 22 22.09 3.32 -5.74
CA SER A 22 23.29 3.89 -6.34
C SER A 22 23.88 4.99 -5.46
N ALA A 23 23.06 5.96 -5.01
CA ALA A 23 23.51 7.05 -4.14
C ALA A 23 24.09 6.53 -2.81
N LEU A 24 23.47 5.51 -2.22
CA LEU A 24 23.97 4.81 -1.02
C LEU A 24 25.31 4.13 -1.29
N SER A 25 25.43 3.37 -2.39
CA SER A 25 26.66 2.64 -2.73
C SER A 25 27.85 3.56 -3.05
N GLN A 26 27.57 4.75 -3.58
CA GLN A 26 28.59 5.76 -3.92
C GLN A 26 28.94 6.68 -2.73
N GLY A 27 28.26 6.54 -1.59
CA GLY A 27 28.49 7.36 -0.40
C GLY A 27 28.00 8.80 -0.52
N HIS A 28 27.09 9.09 -1.47
CA HIS A 28 26.46 10.42 -1.59
C HIS A 28 25.44 10.71 -0.49
N VAL A 29 24.91 9.64 0.10
CA VAL A 29 24.03 9.64 1.26
C VAL A 29 24.22 8.30 1.97
N ASN A 30 23.98 8.25 3.27
CA ASN A 30 23.87 6.99 4.02
C ASN A 30 22.40 6.70 4.39
N SER A 31 22.08 5.48 4.84
CA SER A 31 20.71 5.05 5.12
C SER A 31 20.08 5.85 6.27
N VAL A 32 20.88 6.26 7.27
CA VAL A 32 20.40 7.14 8.36
C VAL A 32 19.92 8.48 7.82
N GLU A 33 20.71 9.12 6.96
CA GLU A 33 20.35 10.37 6.31
C GLU A 33 19.16 10.22 5.37
N LEU A 34 19.11 9.15 4.57
CA LEU A 34 18.00 8.88 3.66
C LEU A 34 16.70 8.70 4.45
N THR A 35 16.73 7.90 5.51
CA THR A 35 15.59 7.70 6.43
C THR A 35 15.14 9.03 7.05
N ALA A 36 16.08 9.86 7.51
CA ALA A 36 15.76 11.18 8.06
C ALA A 36 15.03 12.07 7.02
N LYS A 37 15.52 12.12 5.77
CA LYS A 37 14.85 12.90 4.70
C LYS A 37 13.40 12.47 4.49
N HIS A 38 13.13 11.17 4.46
CA HIS A 38 11.76 10.64 4.35
C HIS A 38 10.89 10.99 5.56
N LEU A 39 11.42 10.89 6.79
CA LEU A 39 10.71 11.31 8.00
C LEU A 39 10.37 12.81 8.00
N LEU A 40 11.26 13.67 7.52
CA LEU A 40 11.01 15.11 7.43
C LEU A 40 9.83 15.43 6.50
N ARG A 41 9.69 14.70 5.38
CA ARG A 41 8.50 14.80 4.52
C ARG A 41 7.23 14.38 5.25
N ILE A 42 7.29 13.29 6.02
CA ILE A 42 6.15 12.78 6.81
C ILE A 42 5.73 13.81 7.86
N ALA A 43 6.68 14.35 8.62
CA ALA A 43 6.38 15.38 9.60
C ALA A 43 5.75 16.63 8.97
N LYS A 44 6.30 17.11 7.86
CA LYS A 44 5.81 18.29 7.18
C LYS A 44 4.42 18.09 6.59
N TYR A 45 4.26 17.09 5.72
CA TYR A 45 3.07 16.93 4.88
C TYR A 45 2.02 16.00 5.48
N ASP A 46 2.43 14.89 6.08
CA ASP A 46 1.50 13.89 6.61
C ASP A 46 0.85 14.36 7.92
N ARG A 47 1.63 15.04 8.77
CA ARG A 47 1.22 15.43 10.13
C ARG A 47 0.80 16.89 10.28
N ARG A 48 1.40 17.83 9.52
CA ARG A 48 1.20 19.28 9.75
C ARG A 48 0.44 20.01 8.66
N THR A 49 1.03 20.14 7.49
CA THR A 49 0.51 21.09 6.48
C THR A 49 -0.65 20.48 5.71
N THR A 50 -0.39 19.39 4.98
CA THR A 50 -1.38 18.77 4.09
C THR A 50 -2.29 17.81 4.86
N GLN A 51 -1.82 17.32 6.02
CA GLN A 51 -2.51 16.41 6.92
C GLN A 51 -3.01 15.15 6.20
N LEU A 52 -2.13 14.55 5.41
CA LEU A 52 -2.47 13.39 4.59
C LEU A 52 -2.80 12.13 5.41
N ASN A 53 -2.36 12.05 6.67
CA ASN A 53 -2.67 10.95 7.60
C ASN A 53 -2.47 9.55 6.99
N ALA A 54 -1.41 9.39 6.19
CA ALA A 54 -1.06 8.16 5.52
C ALA A 54 -0.29 7.22 6.45
N ILE A 55 0.52 7.74 7.38
CA ILE A 55 1.39 6.95 8.29
C ILE A 55 1.08 7.31 9.75
N PRO A 56 -0.05 6.82 10.30
CA PRO A 56 -0.47 7.18 11.66
C PRO A 56 0.46 6.62 12.75
N VAL A 57 1.15 5.52 12.50
CA VAL A 57 2.08 4.89 13.45
C VAL A 57 3.48 4.87 12.86
N ILE A 58 4.38 5.70 13.38
CA ILE A 58 5.79 5.76 12.97
C ILE A 58 6.60 4.77 13.81
N ASN A 59 7.44 3.99 13.16
CA ASN A 59 8.36 3.08 13.82
C ASN A 59 9.45 3.89 14.55
N GLN A 60 9.60 3.69 15.86
CA GLN A 60 10.57 4.42 16.67
C GLN A 60 12.00 3.90 16.47
N ASP A 61 12.16 2.67 15.98
CA ASP A 61 13.46 1.99 15.83
C ASP A 61 14.00 2.08 14.38
N VAL A 62 13.49 3.02 13.57
CA VAL A 62 13.89 3.21 12.16
C VAL A 62 15.39 3.39 11.97
N PHE A 63 16.04 4.12 12.89
CA PHE A 63 17.47 4.39 12.78
C PHE A 63 18.35 3.20 13.13
N ASP A 64 17.87 2.23 13.92
CA ASP A 64 18.62 1.00 14.18
C ASP A 64 18.76 0.17 12.89
N ALA A 65 17.68 0.04 12.12
CA ALA A 65 17.70 -0.65 10.83
C ALA A 65 18.58 0.10 9.81
N ALA A 66 18.51 1.42 9.78
CA ALA A 66 19.33 2.26 8.92
C ALA A 66 20.83 2.16 9.26
N GLN A 67 21.18 2.23 10.56
CA GLN A 67 22.55 2.06 11.02
C GLN A 67 23.11 0.68 10.69
N ALA A 68 22.28 -0.37 10.82
CA ALA A 68 22.66 -1.71 10.43
C ALA A 68 22.95 -1.83 8.92
N SER A 69 22.20 -1.13 8.06
CA SER A 69 22.49 -1.05 6.62
C SER A 69 23.82 -0.37 6.35
N ASP A 70 24.04 0.78 6.97
CA ASP A 70 25.28 1.53 6.79
C ASP A 70 26.48 0.73 7.30
N GLN A 71 26.34 -0.03 8.40
CA GLN A 71 27.37 -0.92 8.92
C GLN A 71 27.69 -2.06 7.95
N ARG A 72 26.67 -2.69 7.34
CA ARG A 72 26.90 -3.69 6.30
C ARG A 72 27.64 -3.06 5.11
N ARG A 73 27.28 -1.84 4.73
CA ARG A 73 27.88 -1.13 3.60
C ARG A 73 29.35 -0.79 3.84
N SER A 74 29.72 -0.30 5.02
CA SER A 74 31.12 -0.03 5.38
C SER A 74 32.01 -1.29 5.36
N MET A 75 31.39 -2.45 5.57
CA MET A 75 32.07 -3.76 5.51
C MET A 75 32.03 -4.43 4.12
N GLY A 76 31.44 -3.78 3.10
CA GLY A 76 31.25 -4.39 1.78
C GLY A 76 30.28 -5.58 1.77
N LYS A 77 29.32 -5.62 2.69
CA LYS A 77 28.35 -6.72 2.90
C LYS A 77 26.89 -6.31 2.61
N THR A 78 26.68 -5.43 1.64
CA THR A 78 25.34 -4.99 1.22
C THR A 78 24.47 -6.17 0.77
N LEU A 79 23.19 -6.17 1.15
CA LEU A 79 22.24 -7.28 0.95
C LEU A 79 21.50 -7.25 -0.40
N GLY A 80 21.54 -6.12 -1.12
CA GLY A 80 20.90 -5.96 -2.43
C GLY A 80 20.37 -4.55 -2.64
N LEU A 81 19.46 -4.40 -3.62
CA LEU A 81 18.87 -3.11 -3.98
C LEU A 81 18.02 -2.48 -2.87
N LEU A 82 17.44 -3.28 -1.97
CA LEU A 82 16.58 -2.79 -0.89
C LEU A 82 17.35 -2.48 0.40
N ASP A 83 18.65 -2.77 0.46
CA ASP A 83 19.43 -2.58 1.68
C ASP A 83 19.59 -1.08 1.99
N GLY A 84 18.95 -0.64 3.07
CA GLY A 84 18.92 0.75 3.52
C GLY A 84 17.81 1.60 2.89
N ILE A 85 16.92 1.00 2.09
CA ILE A 85 15.82 1.70 1.40
C ILE A 85 14.60 1.84 2.34
N PRO A 86 14.09 3.07 2.57
CA PRO A 86 12.90 3.27 3.39
C PRO A 86 11.60 2.86 2.69
N CYS A 87 10.72 2.17 3.40
CA CYS A 87 9.41 1.77 2.90
C CYS A 87 8.32 1.82 3.97
N THR A 88 7.07 1.65 3.55
CA THR A 88 5.90 1.67 4.44
C THR A 88 5.08 0.40 4.29
N ILE A 89 4.43 -0.03 5.37
CA ILE A 89 3.71 -1.30 5.45
C ILE A 89 2.30 -1.06 5.96
N LYS A 90 1.27 -1.59 5.28
CA LYS A 90 -0.13 -1.49 5.75
C LYS A 90 -0.30 -2.10 7.14
N ASP A 91 -1.21 -1.52 7.93
CA ASP A 91 -1.44 -1.94 9.32
C ASP A 91 -2.00 -3.37 9.47
N SER A 92 -2.47 -4.00 8.38
CA SER A 92 -2.89 -5.41 8.38
C SER A 92 -1.75 -6.43 8.46
N TYR A 93 -0.51 -6.03 8.17
CA TYR A 93 0.64 -6.93 8.20
C TYR A 93 1.14 -7.11 9.64
N LYS A 94 1.72 -8.24 10.02
CA LYS A 94 2.50 -8.33 11.26
C LYS A 94 3.90 -7.73 11.06
N ILE A 95 4.31 -6.82 11.94
CA ILE A 95 5.71 -6.40 12.09
C ILE A 95 6.08 -6.65 13.55
N ARG A 96 7.04 -7.53 13.80
CA ARG A 96 7.38 -7.99 15.15
C ARG A 96 7.61 -6.81 16.09
N GLY A 97 6.90 -6.80 17.22
CA GLY A 97 7.03 -5.79 18.26
C GLY A 97 6.20 -4.51 18.03
N MET A 98 5.58 -4.33 16.87
CA MET A 98 4.67 -3.21 16.59
C MET A 98 3.21 -3.64 16.75
N THR A 99 2.32 -2.66 16.94
CA THR A 99 0.86 -2.87 16.90
C THR A 99 0.42 -3.38 15.53
N VAL A 100 -0.61 -4.23 15.48
CA VAL A 100 -1.20 -4.81 14.27
C VAL A 100 -2.73 -4.71 14.34
N ALA A 101 -3.25 -3.49 14.28
CA ALA A 101 -4.64 -3.19 14.63
C ALA A 101 -5.62 -3.43 13.47
N ALA A 102 -5.13 -3.57 12.24
CA ALA A 102 -5.93 -3.53 11.01
C ALA A 102 -6.90 -2.32 10.99
N GLY A 103 -6.47 -1.16 11.50
CA GLY A 103 -7.31 0.03 11.61
C GLY A 103 -8.52 -0.10 12.57
N SER A 104 -8.65 -1.21 13.30
CA SER A 104 -9.78 -1.47 14.20
C SER A 104 -9.52 -0.96 15.63
N PRO A 105 -10.50 -0.30 16.28
CA PRO A 105 -10.40 0.05 17.70
C PRO A 105 -10.25 -1.16 18.62
N ALA A 106 -10.80 -2.33 18.25
CA ALA A 106 -10.71 -3.56 19.03
C ALA A 106 -9.27 -4.09 19.17
N PHE A 107 -8.42 -3.84 18.17
CA PHE A 107 -7.07 -4.39 18.09
C PHE A 107 -5.98 -3.31 18.19
N LYS A 108 -6.34 -2.09 18.61
CA LYS A 108 -5.42 -0.93 18.67
C LYS A 108 -4.14 -1.17 19.46
N ASP A 109 -4.23 -2.04 20.47
CA ASP A 109 -3.13 -2.39 21.39
C ASP A 109 -2.53 -3.79 21.08
N LEU A 110 -3.02 -4.50 20.05
CA LEU A 110 -2.58 -5.86 19.73
C LEU A 110 -1.16 -5.83 19.16
N ILE A 111 -0.21 -6.53 19.79
CA ILE A 111 1.19 -6.53 19.37
C ILE A 111 1.52 -7.78 18.56
N ALA A 112 2.19 -7.60 17.41
CA ALA A 112 2.63 -8.70 16.57
C ALA A 112 3.82 -9.47 17.19
N ASN A 113 3.69 -10.79 17.31
CA ASN A 113 4.74 -11.66 17.88
C ASN A 113 5.90 -12.01 16.91
N GLU A 114 5.65 -11.92 15.61
CA GLU A 114 6.60 -12.20 14.52
C GLU A 114 6.34 -11.25 13.34
N ASP A 115 7.22 -11.26 12.33
CA ASP A 115 6.97 -10.57 11.07
C ASP A 115 6.05 -11.43 10.18
N ALA A 116 5.17 -10.77 9.41
CA ALA A 116 4.54 -11.39 8.25
C ALA A 116 5.61 -11.89 7.27
N PHE A 117 5.30 -12.89 6.43
CA PHE A 117 6.28 -13.48 5.53
C PHE A 117 7.00 -12.43 4.67
N THR A 118 6.24 -11.55 4.03
CA THR A 118 6.78 -10.49 3.17
C THR A 118 7.58 -9.44 3.95
N VAL A 119 7.15 -9.09 5.18
CA VAL A 119 7.90 -8.21 6.08
C VAL A 119 9.24 -8.85 6.45
N GLY A 120 9.26 -10.15 6.75
CA GLY A 120 10.49 -10.90 7.02
C GLY A 120 11.45 -10.85 5.82
N LYS A 121 10.96 -11.09 4.59
CA LYS A 121 11.78 -10.99 3.37
C LYS A 121 12.35 -9.58 3.15
N LEU A 122 11.56 -8.54 3.40
CA LEU A 122 12.02 -7.16 3.30
C LEU A 122 13.09 -6.84 4.36
N ARG A 123 12.91 -7.34 5.59
CA ARG A 123 13.89 -7.17 6.68
C ARG A 123 15.20 -7.89 6.34
N ASP A 124 15.12 -9.11 5.82
CA ASP A 124 16.28 -9.90 5.37
C ASP A 124 17.00 -9.24 4.19
N ALA A 125 16.30 -8.44 3.38
CA ALA A 125 16.89 -7.63 2.31
C ALA A 125 17.45 -6.28 2.79
N GLY A 126 17.29 -5.95 4.08
CA GLY A 126 17.83 -4.75 4.70
C GLY A 126 16.96 -3.49 4.55
N ALA A 127 15.68 -3.62 4.18
CA ALA A 127 14.77 -2.48 4.07
C ALA A 127 14.50 -1.81 5.43
N VAL A 128 14.22 -0.51 5.42
CA VAL A 128 13.93 0.29 6.63
C VAL A 128 12.43 0.60 6.70
N PHE A 129 11.73 0.05 7.70
CA PHE A 129 10.29 0.24 7.86
C PHE A 129 9.99 1.55 8.59
N LEU A 130 9.49 2.56 7.87
CA LEU A 130 9.18 3.88 8.43
C LEU A 130 7.98 3.85 9.39
N GLY A 131 7.02 2.95 9.15
CA GLY A 131 5.80 2.88 9.96
C GLY A 131 4.66 2.10 9.30
N ARG A 132 3.52 2.11 9.99
CA ARG A 132 2.26 1.53 9.53
C ARG A 132 1.48 2.54 8.70
N THR A 133 0.88 2.10 7.60
CA THR A 133 0.00 2.96 6.81
C THR A 133 -1.47 2.77 7.16
N ASN A 134 -2.23 3.86 7.07
CA ASN A 134 -3.65 3.94 7.44
C ASN A 134 -4.56 3.02 6.59
N MET A 135 -5.66 2.59 7.20
CA MET A 135 -6.70 1.74 6.62
C MET A 135 -7.99 1.78 7.47
N PRO A 136 -9.18 1.49 6.89
CA PRO A 136 -10.41 1.28 7.65
C PRO A 136 -10.33 -0.01 8.50
N PRO A 137 -11.19 -0.17 9.51
CA PRO A 137 -11.22 -1.36 10.35
C PRO A 137 -11.35 -2.66 9.56
N MET A 138 -10.46 -3.61 9.86
CA MET A 138 -10.42 -4.96 9.28
C MET A 138 -10.29 -5.00 7.75
N ALA A 139 -9.87 -3.91 7.12
CA ALA A 139 -9.93 -3.73 5.66
C ALA A 139 -11.35 -3.84 5.05
N ALA A 140 -12.40 -3.86 5.88
CA ALA A 140 -13.79 -4.13 5.50
C ALA A 140 -14.49 -2.89 4.89
N GLY A 141 -13.81 -2.20 3.97
CA GLY A 141 -14.29 -0.96 3.37
C GLY A 141 -13.22 -0.29 2.51
N GLY A 142 -13.31 1.04 2.38
CA GLY A 142 -12.31 1.84 1.67
C GLY A 142 -11.90 3.09 2.40
N MET A 143 -12.84 4.04 2.54
CA MET A 143 -12.57 5.39 3.06
C MET A 143 -13.31 5.70 4.36
N GLN A 144 -13.97 4.70 4.95
CA GLN A 144 -14.46 4.77 6.32
C GLN A 144 -13.29 5.02 7.28
N ARG A 145 -13.58 5.69 8.40
CA ARG A 145 -12.58 6.03 9.40
C ARG A 145 -12.43 4.92 10.42
N GLY A 146 -11.20 4.50 10.65
CA GLY A 146 -10.85 3.54 11.68
C GLY A 146 -10.35 4.21 12.96
N VAL A 147 -9.67 3.42 13.79
CA VAL A 147 -8.96 3.91 14.98
C VAL A 147 -7.91 4.97 14.65
N TYR A 148 -7.52 5.07 13.38
CA TYR A 148 -6.55 6.05 12.89
C TYR A 148 -7.12 7.12 11.95
N GLY A 149 -8.44 7.30 11.91
CA GLY A 149 -9.07 8.18 10.92
C GLY A 149 -8.99 7.56 9.51
N ARG A 150 -8.65 8.37 8.50
CA ARG A 150 -8.37 7.91 7.12
C ARG A 150 -7.26 8.75 6.48
N ALA A 151 -6.63 8.23 5.43
CA ALA A 151 -5.68 8.99 4.62
C ALA A 151 -6.38 9.90 3.59
N GLU A 152 -5.75 11.02 3.23
CA GLU A 152 -6.26 11.99 2.25
C GLU A 152 -5.42 12.00 0.96
N SER A 153 -5.97 12.55 -0.12
CA SER A 153 -5.34 12.53 -1.45
C SER A 153 -4.17 13.52 -1.56
N PRO A 154 -2.98 13.10 -2.02
CA PRO A 154 -1.87 14.02 -2.28
C PRO A 154 -2.03 14.79 -3.61
N TYR A 155 -3.02 14.43 -4.44
CA TYR A 155 -3.27 15.08 -5.74
C TYR A 155 -4.33 16.18 -5.65
N ASN A 156 -5.47 15.90 -5.03
CA ASN A 156 -6.57 16.86 -4.91
C ASN A 156 -7.40 16.58 -3.64
N GLU A 157 -7.50 17.58 -2.77
CA GLU A 157 -8.23 17.47 -1.50
C GLU A 157 -9.75 17.35 -1.63
N ALA A 158 -10.31 17.71 -2.79
CA ALA A 158 -11.73 17.58 -3.06
C ALA A 158 -12.16 16.13 -3.37
N TYR A 159 -11.21 15.20 -3.52
CA TYR A 159 -11.45 13.83 -3.97
C TYR A 159 -10.76 12.80 -3.06
N LEU A 160 -11.37 11.62 -2.95
CA LEU A 160 -10.86 10.53 -2.14
C LEU A 160 -9.59 9.92 -2.74
N THR A 161 -8.66 9.52 -1.87
CA THR A 161 -7.42 8.83 -2.26
C THR A 161 -7.64 7.36 -2.66
N ALA A 162 -8.85 6.83 -2.52
CA ALA A 162 -9.26 5.50 -2.98
C ALA A 162 -10.79 5.44 -3.16
N ALA A 163 -11.31 4.35 -3.71
CA ALA A 163 -12.74 4.10 -3.75
C ALA A 163 -13.33 3.94 -2.35
N PHE A 164 -14.55 4.46 -2.14
CA PHE A 164 -15.13 4.57 -0.80
C PHE A 164 -15.42 3.21 -0.17
N ALA A 165 -15.92 2.24 -0.94
CA ALA A 165 -16.35 0.96 -0.42
C ALA A 165 -15.27 -0.15 -0.48
N SER A 166 -14.28 -0.07 -1.39
CA SER A 166 -13.11 -0.97 -1.36
C SER A 166 -11.84 -0.29 -1.84
N GLY A 167 -11.15 0.28 -0.86
CA GLY A 167 -9.97 1.14 -1.02
C GLY A 167 -9.08 1.12 0.21
N SER A 168 -9.06 0.01 0.96
CA SER A 168 -8.53 -0.02 2.32
C SER A 168 -7.02 0.22 2.43
N SER A 169 -6.23 0.07 1.36
CA SER A 169 -4.81 0.43 1.35
C SER A 169 -4.57 1.93 1.07
N ASN A 170 -5.50 2.79 1.51
CA ASN A 170 -5.48 4.23 1.26
C ASN A 170 -4.18 4.90 1.73
N GLY A 171 -3.69 4.58 2.94
CA GLY A 171 -2.43 5.13 3.44
C GLY A 171 -1.21 4.64 2.66
N SER A 172 -1.19 3.38 2.23
CA SER A 172 -0.08 2.79 1.47
C SER A 172 0.13 3.52 0.13
N ALA A 173 -0.96 3.76 -0.58
CA ALA A 173 -0.91 4.48 -1.85
C ALA A 173 -0.59 5.97 -1.67
N THR A 174 -1.23 6.67 -0.73
CA THR A 174 -0.91 8.07 -0.45
C THR A 174 0.56 8.24 -0.07
N ALA A 175 1.10 7.40 0.83
CA ALA A 175 2.49 7.47 1.29
C ALA A 175 3.49 7.22 0.15
N THR A 176 3.21 6.24 -0.71
CA THR A 176 4.09 5.91 -1.85
C THR A 176 4.08 7.02 -2.90
N ALA A 177 2.90 7.58 -3.21
CA ALA A 177 2.78 8.65 -4.19
C ALA A 177 3.37 9.98 -3.70
N ALA A 178 3.27 10.27 -2.40
CA ALA A 178 3.88 11.45 -1.77
C ALA A 178 5.39 11.29 -1.52
N SER A 179 6.02 10.19 -1.94
CA SER A 179 7.43 9.87 -1.68
C SER A 179 7.78 9.89 -0.18
N PHE A 180 6.84 9.48 0.69
CA PHE A 180 7.11 9.26 2.11
C PHE A 180 7.90 7.98 2.33
N GLY A 181 7.55 6.91 1.62
CA GLY A 181 8.39 5.73 1.44
C GLY A 181 8.77 5.57 -0.03
N VAL A 182 9.85 4.84 -0.29
CA VAL A 182 10.28 4.55 -1.66
C VAL A 182 9.29 3.60 -2.34
N PHE A 183 8.75 2.64 -1.60
CA PHE A 183 7.63 1.78 -1.98
C PHE A 183 6.74 1.51 -0.76
N GLY A 184 5.55 0.95 -1.01
CA GLY A 184 4.59 0.60 0.03
C GLY A 184 4.04 -0.82 -0.14
N MET A 185 3.68 -1.47 0.96
CA MET A 185 2.99 -2.76 0.95
C MET A 185 1.51 -2.55 1.31
N GLY A 186 0.61 -2.85 0.38
CA GLY A 186 -0.85 -2.85 0.53
C GLY A 186 -1.43 -4.26 0.45
N GLU A 187 -2.74 -4.40 0.50
CA GLU A 187 -3.44 -5.70 0.46
C GLU A 187 -4.80 -5.55 -0.21
N GLU A 188 -5.26 -6.60 -0.91
CA GLU A 188 -6.51 -6.58 -1.66
C GLU A 188 -7.39 -7.81 -1.42
N THR A 189 -8.66 -7.54 -1.13
CA THR A 189 -9.75 -8.52 -1.08
C THR A 189 -10.76 -8.35 -2.24
N ILE A 190 -11.10 -7.10 -2.59
CA ILE A 190 -11.94 -6.77 -3.77
C ILE A 190 -11.16 -5.84 -4.71
N SER A 191 -10.95 -4.59 -4.31
CA SER A 191 -10.14 -3.61 -5.06
C SER A 191 -9.23 -2.75 -4.17
N SER A 192 -9.00 -3.19 -2.93
CA SER A 192 -8.25 -2.46 -1.90
C SER A 192 -6.78 -2.22 -2.20
N GLY A 193 -6.20 -2.78 -3.27
CA GLY A 193 -4.86 -2.46 -3.77
C GLY A 193 -4.92 -1.61 -5.04
N ARG A 194 -5.64 -2.09 -6.06
CA ARG A 194 -5.77 -1.40 -7.36
C ARG A 194 -6.45 -0.04 -7.24
N SER A 195 -7.48 0.09 -6.41
CA SER A 195 -8.23 1.34 -6.27
C SER A 195 -7.39 2.47 -5.67
N PRO A 196 -6.72 2.29 -4.51
CA PRO A 196 -5.78 3.29 -4.00
C PRO A 196 -4.66 3.59 -5.00
N ALA A 197 -4.10 2.57 -5.67
CA ALA A 197 -3.04 2.79 -6.66
C ALA A 197 -3.50 3.65 -7.84
N SER A 198 -4.71 3.41 -8.35
CA SER A 198 -5.31 4.20 -9.44
C SER A 198 -5.45 5.67 -9.04
N ASN A 199 -6.05 5.94 -7.89
CA ASN A 199 -6.27 7.30 -7.38
C ASN A 199 -4.99 8.01 -6.92
N ASN A 200 -3.84 7.32 -6.93
CA ASN A 200 -2.52 7.86 -6.60
C ASN A 200 -1.48 7.74 -7.74
N GLY A 201 -1.89 7.24 -8.91
CA GLY A 201 -1.05 7.11 -10.10
C GLY A 201 0.15 6.17 -9.88
N LEU A 202 -0.06 5.06 -9.18
CA LEU A 202 0.99 4.09 -8.82
C LEU A 202 0.89 2.81 -9.64
N VAL A 203 2.00 2.07 -9.70
CA VAL A 203 2.00 0.68 -10.14
C VAL A 203 1.52 -0.21 -8.99
N ALA A 204 0.58 -1.11 -9.27
CA ALA A 204 0.11 -2.13 -8.33
C ALA A 204 0.06 -3.50 -8.98
N TYR A 205 0.42 -4.53 -8.23
CA TYR A 205 0.37 -5.92 -8.68
C TYR A 205 -0.49 -6.76 -7.74
N THR A 206 -1.49 -7.44 -8.30
CA THR A 206 -2.26 -8.46 -7.59
C THR A 206 -1.90 -9.82 -8.17
N PRO A 207 -1.28 -10.71 -7.39
CA PRO A 207 -0.75 -11.97 -7.90
C PRO A 207 -1.82 -13.02 -8.17
N SER A 208 -1.45 -14.02 -8.96
CA SER A 208 -2.11 -15.33 -8.94
C SER A 208 -2.05 -15.96 -7.54
N ARG A 209 -3.04 -16.81 -7.23
CA ARG A 209 -3.18 -17.45 -5.91
C ARG A 209 -1.89 -18.14 -5.46
N GLY A 210 -1.47 -17.91 -4.22
CA GLY A 210 -0.32 -18.59 -3.60
C GLY A 210 1.06 -18.14 -4.10
N LEU A 211 1.15 -17.21 -5.06
CA LEU A 211 2.43 -16.75 -5.58
C LEU A 211 3.19 -15.85 -4.60
N ILE A 212 2.47 -15.08 -3.77
CA ILE A 212 3.02 -14.34 -2.63
C ILE A 212 2.28 -14.83 -1.38
N SER A 213 3.02 -15.32 -0.38
CA SER A 213 2.44 -15.76 0.90
C SER A 213 1.77 -14.59 1.63
N ILE A 214 0.56 -14.84 2.14
CA ILE A 214 -0.19 -13.91 2.99
C ILE A 214 -0.01 -14.21 4.48
N ARG A 215 0.91 -15.12 4.84
CA ARG A 215 1.11 -15.50 6.24
C ARG A 215 1.52 -14.30 7.08
N GLY A 216 0.74 -14.06 8.14
CA GLY A 216 0.91 -12.93 9.04
C GLY A 216 0.25 -11.64 8.57
N ASN A 217 -0.59 -11.68 7.54
CA ASN A 217 -1.56 -10.63 7.23
C ASN A 217 -2.89 -10.93 7.93
N TRP A 218 -3.59 -9.88 8.36
CA TRP A 218 -4.97 -9.97 8.80
C TRP A 218 -5.88 -10.37 7.62
N PRO A 219 -6.56 -11.53 7.67
CA PRO A 219 -7.46 -11.92 6.60
C PRO A 219 -8.77 -11.13 6.66
N LEU A 220 -9.49 -11.06 5.55
CA LEU A 220 -10.87 -10.54 5.46
C LEU A 220 -11.77 -11.57 4.79
N PHE A 221 -11.60 -11.79 3.48
CA PHE A 221 -12.25 -12.90 2.77
C PHE A 221 -11.15 -13.86 2.32
N PRO A 222 -10.90 -14.96 3.06
CA PRO A 222 -9.71 -15.80 2.88
C PRO A 222 -9.55 -16.37 1.45
N THR A 223 -10.66 -16.50 0.74
CA THR A 223 -10.73 -16.98 -0.65
C THR A 223 -10.26 -15.94 -1.68
N CYS A 224 -10.12 -14.67 -1.28
CA CYS A 224 -9.83 -13.52 -2.12
C CYS A 224 -8.55 -12.77 -1.75
N ASP A 225 -8.14 -12.83 -0.48
CA ASP A 225 -7.09 -11.98 0.08
C ASP A 225 -5.72 -12.20 -0.59
N THR A 226 -5.05 -11.10 -0.91
CA THR A 226 -3.68 -11.11 -1.43
C THR A 226 -2.88 -9.87 -1.05
N VAL A 227 -1.58 -10.06 -0.82
CA VAL A 227 -0.59 -8.97 -0.75
C VAL A 227 -0.56 -8.19 -2.07
N VAL A 228 -0.41 -6.86 -1.98
CA VAL A 228 -0.30 -5.96 -3.13
C VAL A 228 0.83 -4.95 -2.90
N PRO A 229 2.00 -5.10 -3.56
CA PRO A 229 3.00 -4.05 -3.57
C PRO A 229 2.53 -2.81 -4.33
N HIS A 230 2.92 -1.63 -3.85
CA HIS A 230 2.73 -0.32 -4.49
C HIS A 230 4.09 0.32 -4.78
N THR A 231 4.31 0.69 -6.03
CA THR A 231 5.54 1.37 -6.47
C THR A 231 5.22 2.50 -7.44
N ARG A 232 6.18 3.39 -7.70
CA ARG A 232 6.00 4.49 -8.67
C ARG A 232 6.33 4.07 -10.10
N THR A 233 7.08 2.99 -10.27
CA THR A 233 7.55 2.49 -11.57
C THR A 233 7.54 0.96 -11.62
N MET A 234 7.43 0.38 -12.81
CA MET A 234 7.56 -1.07 -13.02
C MET A 234 8.95 -1.60 -12.65
N GLU A 235 9.99 -0.78 -12.77
CA GLU A 235 11.36 -1.17 -12.37
C GLU A 235 11.50 -1.29 -10.85
N ASP A 236 10.87 -0.38 -10.10
CA ASP A 236 10.77 -0.52 -8.64
C ASP A 236 9.95 -1.75 -8.26
N MET A 237 8.88 -2.05 -9.01
CA MET A 237 8.11 -3.27 -8.84
C MET A 237 8.98 -4.52 -9.02
N PHE A 238 9.82 -4.56 -10.06
CA PHE A 238 10.72 -5.70 -10.29
C PHE A 238 11.76 -5.87 -9.18
N ALA A 239 12.37 -4.78 -8.69
CA ALA A 239 13.28 -4.83 -7.56
C ALA A 239 12.62 -5.38 -6.29
N LEU A 240 11.36 -5.00 -6.04
CA LEU A 240 10.59 -5.46 -4.90
C LEU A 240 10.19 -6.94 -5.02
N LEU A 241 9.70 -7.36 -6.19
CA LEU A 241 9.25 -8.73 -6.44
C LEU A 241 10.39 -9.75 -6.40
N ASP A 242 11.61 -9.36 -6.78
CA ASP A 242 12.80 -10.21 -6.64
C ASP A 242 13.02 -10.66 -5.19
N VAL A 243 12.59 -9.85 -4.22
CA VAL A 243 12.70 -10.11 -2.77
C VAL A 243 11.48 -10.84 -2.21
N ILE A 244 10.26 -10.37 -2.51
CA ILE A 244 9.05 -10.82 -1.80
C ILE A 244 8.36 -12.05 -2.41
N VAL A 245 8.60 -12.37 -3.69
CA VAL A 245 8.03 -13.56 -4.34
C VAL A 245 8.91 -14.76 -4.05
N ALA A 246 8.80 -15.34 -2.87
CA ALA A 246 9.66 -16.45 -2.44
C ALA A 246 8.84 -17.59 -1.84
N THR A 247 9.41 -18.78 -1.84
CA THR A 247 8.83 -19.95 -1.17
C THR A 247 8.72 -19.71 0.34
N ASP A 248 7.55 -20.03 0.90
CA ASP A 248 7.25 -20.03 2.32
C ASP A 248 6.87 -21.45 2.75
N ASP A 249 7.78 -22.17 3.42
CA ASP A 249 7.55 -23.55 3.83
C ASP A 249 6.43 -23.69 4.88
N LYS A 250 6.01 -22.58 5.51
CA LYS A 250 4.89 -22.52 6.43
C LYS A 250 3.63 -22.05 5.70
N THR A 251 2.60 -22.88 5.70
CA THR A 251 1.32 -22.59 5.04
C THR A 251 0.23 -22.14 6.01
N SER A 252 0.42 -22.30 7.33
CA SER A 252 -0.56 -21.92 8.35
C SER A 252 -1.05 -20.47 8.19
N CYS A 253 -2.37 -20.27 8.25
CA CYS A 253 -3.02 -18.97 8.06
C CYS A 253 -2.84 -18.38 6.65
N ASP A 254 -2.48 -19.21 5.66
CA ASP A 254 -2.52 -18.88 4.24
C ASP A 254 -3.52 -19.82 3.56
N PHE A 255 -4.77 -19.35 3.45
CA PHE A 255 -5.92 -20.18 3.09
C PHE A 255 -5.68 -21.02 1.83
N TRP A 256 -5.18 -20.40 0.77
CA TRP A 256 -4.99 -21.06 -0.52
C TRP A 256 -3.83 -22.05 -0.54
N ARG A 257 -2.76 -21.79 0.22
CA ARG A 257 -1.62 -22.71 0.31
C ARG A 257 -1.83 -23.84 1.33
N GLU A 258 -2.70 -23.66 2.31
CA GLU A 258 -2.98 -24.65 3.35
C GLU A 258 -4.13 -25.60 3.00
N GLN A 259 -5.14 -25.15 2.26
CA GLN A 259 -6.26 -26.00 1.87
C GLN A 259 -5.80 -27.26 1.07
N PRO A 260 -6.41 -28.44 1.29
CA PRO A 260 -5.95 -29.70 0.69
C PRO A 260 -6.64 -30.07 -0.63
N PHE A 261 -7.51 -29.22 -1.17
CA PHE A 261 -8.45 -29.59 -2.23
C PHE A 261 -7.92 -29.25 -3.63
N VAL A 262 -7.40 -28.04 -3.82
CA VAL A 262 -6.89 -27.52 -5.09
C VAL A 262 -5.37 -27.45 -5.02
N LYS A 263 -4.68 -28.10 -5.96
CA LYS A 263 -3.22 -28.00 -6.05
C LYS A 263 -2.81 -26.71 -6.75
N LEU A 264 -2.03 -25.87 -6.06
CA LEU A 264 -1.38 -24.69 -6.65
C LEU A 264 0.00 -25.05 -7.21
N PRO A 265 0.50 -24.32 -8.21
CA PRO A 265 1.88 -24.47 -8.67
C PRO A 265 2.88 -23.96 -7.62
N ASP A 266 4.08 -24.54 -7.63
CA ASP A 266 5.17 -24.07 -6.78
C ASP A 266 5.63 -22.68 -7.26
N VAL A 267 5.92 -21.77 -6.32
CA VAL A 267 6.34 -20.39 -6.60
C VAL A 267 7.49 -20.34 -7.61
N ASP A 268 8.51 -21.18 -7.42
CA ASP A 268 9.72 -21.24 -8.26
C ASP A 268 9.46 -21.72 -9.69
N THR A 269 8.31 -22.35 -9.96
CA THR A 269 7.90 -22.73 -11.32
C THR A 269 7.23 -21.58 -12.08
N VAL A 270 6.62 -20.65 -11.35
CA VAL A 270 5.90 -19.51 -11.91
C VAL A 270 6.81 -18.29 -12.04
N ARG A 271 7.53 -17.92 -10.98
CA ARG A 271 8.40 -16.72 -10.98
C ARG A 271 9.56 -16.83 -11.97
N PRO A 272 10.03 -15.72 -12.56
CA PRO A 272 11.31 -15.70 -13.26
C PRO A 272 12.47 -15.78 -12.26
N LYS A 273 13.68 -16.01 -12.77
CA LYS A 273 14.91 -15.95 -11.95
C LYS A 273 15.08 -14.55 -11.36
N THR A 274 14.95 -13.51 -12.19
CA THR A 274 14.79 -12.12 -11.77
C THR A 274 13.64 -11.49 -12.55
N PHE A 275 12.85 -10.64 -11.91
CA PHE A 275 11.78 -9.90 -12.56
C PHE A 275 12.31 -8.87 -13.58
N PHE A 276 13.57 -8.44 -13.46
CA PHE A 276 14.20 -7.57 -14.45
C PHE A 276 14.33 -8.21 -15.82
N ASP A 277 14.40 -9.55 -15.92
CA ASP A 277 14.40 -10.28 -17.22
C ASP A 277 13.10 -10.06 -18.03
N LEU A 278 12.05 -9.51 -17.39
CA LEU A 278 10.78 -9.20 -18.02
C LEU A 278 10.71 -7.77 -18.59
N SER A 279 11.82 -7.00 -18.52
CA SER A 279 11.93 -5.63 -19.01
C SER A 279 12.01 -5.56 -20.55
N ASP A 280 10.92 -5.90 -21.23
CA ASP A 280 10.82 -5.85 -22.69
C ASP A 280 9.89 -4.72 -23.16
N PRO A 281 10.45 -3.60 -23.69
CA PRO A 281 9.64 -2.49 -24.17
C PRO A 281 8.83 -2.81 -25.44
N ASN A 282 9.10 -3.94 -26.11
CA ASN A 282 8.40 -4.38 -27.32
C ASN A 282 7.35 -5.47 -27.05
N ALA A 283 7.09 -5.81 -25.78
CA ALA A 283 6.27 -6.97 -25.42
C ALA A 283 4.81 -6.91 -25.93
N LEU A 284 4.31 -5.72 -26.25
CA LEU A 284 2.98 -5.49 -26.80
C LEU A 284 2.88 -5.73 -28.31
N LYS A 285 4.02 -5.83 -29.02
CA LYS A 285 4.03 -6.00 -30.48
C LYS A 285 3.35 -7.31 -30.89
N GLY A 286 2.32 -7.19 -31.71
CA GLY A 286 1.55 -8.31 -32.24
C GLY A 286 0.52 -8.90 -31.26
N LYS A 287 0.33 -8.30 -30.08
CA LYS A 287 -0.59 -8.78 -29.06
C LYS A 287 -2.03 -8.35 -29.34
N ARG A 288 -3.00 -9.22 -29.07
CA ARG A 288 -4.44 -8.88 -29.10
C ARG A 288 -4.94 -8.62 -27.70
N ILE A 289 -5.55 -7.46 -27.53
CA ILE A 289 -6.00 -6.95 -26.23
C ILE A 289 -7.52 -6.79 -26.26
N GLY A 290 -8.22 -7.48 -25.36
CA GLY A 290 -9.64 -7.24 -25.13
C GLY A 290 -9.85 -6.02 -24.24
N VAL A 291 -10.85 -5.20 -24.55
CA VAL A 291 -11.33 -4.13 -23.66
C VAL A 291 -12.84 -4.26 -23.42
N PRO A 292 -13.29 -4.46 -22.16
CA PRO A 292 -14.70 -4.52 -21.84
C PRO A 292 -15.42 -3.22 -22.20
N LYS A 293 -16.38 -3.29 -23.12
CA LYS A 293 -17.21 -2.15 -23.56
C LYS A 293 -17.82 -1.40 -22.39
N MET A 294 -18.28 -2.13 -21.37
CA MET A 294 -18.92 -1.59 -20.17
C MET A 294 -18.05 -0.57 -19.40
N TYR A 295 -16.71 -0.63 -19.52
CA TYR A 295 -15.79 0.25 -18.79
C TYR A 295 -15.27 1.43 -19.60
N ILE A 296 -15.70 1.56 -20.86
CA ILE A 296 -15.24 2.60 -21.79
C ILE A 296 -16.41 3.36 -22.43
N GLY A 297 -17.54 3.44 -21.71
CA GLY A 297 -18.74 4.17 -22.14
C GLY A 297 -19.64 3.39 -23.11
N GLY A 298 -19.28 2.15 -23.44
CA GLY A 298 -20.11 1.22 -24.19
C GLY A 298 -21.06 0.42 -23.29
N ALA A 299 -21.83 -0.48 -23.92
CA ALA A 299 -22.70 -1.43 -23.22
C ALA A 299 -22.23 -2.87 -23.48
N ASP A 300 -22.30 -3.68 -22.43
CA ASP A 300 -22.25 -5.14 -22.58
C ASP A 300 -23.49 -5.58 -23.38
N SER A 301 -23.33 -6.64 -24.17
CA SER A 301 -24.43 -7.19 -24.96
C SER A 301 -25.44 -7.97 -24.13
N ASP A 302 -25.09 -8.40 -22.91
CA ASP A 302 -26.03 -8.96 -21.95
C ASP A 302 -26.89 -7.86 -21.29
N PRO A 303 -28.24 -7.93 -21.36
CA PRO A 303 -29.12 -6.90 -20.80
C PRO A 303 -29.11 -6.84 -19.26
N ASP A 304 -28.65 -7.91 -18.58
CA ASP A 304 -28.56 -7.98 -17.12
C ASP A 304 -27.22 -7.44 -16.58
N ALA A 305 -26.27 -7.10 -17.47
CA ALA A 305 -24.99 -6.52 -17.07
C ALA A 305 -25.19 -5.19 -16.34
N ARG A 306 -24.56 -5.04 -15.17
CA ARG A 306 -24.70 -3.83 -14.35
C ARG A 306 -23.98 -2.66 -15.03
N LYS A 307 -24.73 -1.64 -15.38
CA LYS A 307 -24.21 -0.43 -16.03
C LYS A 307 -23.13 0.26 -15.19
N VAL A 308 -22.07 0.71 -15.85
CA VAL A 308 -21.02 1.57 -15.29
C VAL A 308 -21.05 2.91 -16.00
N HIS A 309 -20.99 3.99 -15.21
CA HIS A 309 -20.93 5.35 -15.73
C HIS A 309 -19.48 5.84 -15.63
N THR A 310 -18.76 5.76 -16.74
CA THR A 310 -17.37 6.21 -16.82
C THR A 310 -17.32 7.70 -17.15
N ARG A 311 -16.56 8.45 -16.36
CA ARG A 311 -16.38 9.90 -16.52
C ARG A 311 -15.76 10.23 -17.87
N ASP A 312 -16.21 11.31 -18.52
CA ASP A 312 -15.70 11.74 -19.82
C ASP A 312 -14.18 11.91 -19.86
N SER A 313 -13.58 12.50 -18.81
CA SER A 313 -12.12 12.65 -18.74
C SER A 313 -11.37 11.33 -18.54
N VAL A 314 -11.99 10.30 -17.95
CA VAL A 314 -11.44 8.93 -17.94
C VAL A 314 -11.53 8.30 -19.32
N ILE A 315 -12.64 8.52 -20.04
CA ILE A 315 -12.81 8.07 -21.43
C ILE A 315 -11.76 8.72 -22.35
N ASP A 316 -11.44 10.00 -22.15
CA ASP A 316 -10.43 10.68 -22.95
C ASP A 316 -9.01 10.15 -22.66
N LEU A 317 -8.70 9.80 -21.41
CA LEU A 317 -7.46 9.10 -21.07
C LEU A 317 -7.42 7.69 -21.68
N TRP A 318 -8.54 6.96 -21.66
CA TRP A 318 -8.65 5.66 -22.33
C TRP A 318 -8.36 5.76 -23.84
N LYS A 319 -8.94 6.76 -24.54
CA LYS A 319 -8.66 6.96 -25.98
C LYS A 319 -7.17 7.19 -26.26
N GLN A 320 -6.49 7.93 -25.38
CA GLN A 320 -5.03 8.12 -25.46
C GLN A 320 -4.28 6.80 -25.20
N ALA A 321 -4.67 6.06 -24.16
CA ALA A 321 -4.08 4.77 -23.83
C ALA A 321 -4.23 3.75 -24.97
N ARG A 322 -5.41 3.69 -25.61
CA ARG A 322 -5.65 2.87 -26.81
C ARG A 322 -4.69 3.25 -27.94
N THR A 323 -4.53 4.53 -28.22
CA THR A 323 -3.61 5.02 -29.26
C THR A 323 -2.17 4.59 -28.97
N ILE A 324 -1.76 4.63 -27.70
CA ILE A 324 -0.43 4.18 -27.27
C ILE A 324 -0.29 2.66 -27.45
N LEU A 325 -1.27 1.86 -27.00
CA LEU A 325 -1.26 0.40 -27.16
C LEU A 325 -1.15 -0.01 -28.64
N GLU A 326 -1.95 0.60 -29.50
CA GLU A 326 -1.93 0.37 -30.96
C GLU A 326 -0.59 0.85 -31.57
N GLY A 327 -0.06 1.98 -31.11
CA GLY A 327 1.25 2.50 -31.51
C GLY A 327 2.43 1.61 -31.10
N LEU A 328 2.30 0.87 -29.99
CA LEU A 328 3.25 -0.15 -29.54
C LEU A 328 3.08 -1.49 -30.29
N GLY A 329 2.16 -1.54 -31.25
CA GLY A 329 1.97 -2.68 -32.16
C GLY A 329 0.95 -3.71 -31.67
N ALA A 330 0.15 -3.40 -30.65
CA ALA A 330 -0.97 -4.25 -30.24
C ALA A 330 -2.21 -4.01 -31.11
N THR A 331 -3.13 -4.97 -31.12
CA THR A 331 -4.48 -4.82 -31.67
C THR A 331 -5.47 -4.77 -30.51
N VAL A 332 -6.19 -3.65 -30.38
CA VAL A 332 -7.21 -3.48 -29.33
C VAL A 332 -8.59 -3.80 -29.89
N VAL A 333 -9.32 -4.70 -29.24
CA VAL A 333 -10.67 -5.11 -29.61
C VAL A 333 -11.64 -4.94 -28.45
N GLU A 334 -12.77 -4.31 -28.73
CA GLU A 334 -13.85 -4.14 -27.74
C GLU A 334 -14.62 -5.44 -27.57
N THR A 335 -14.86 -5.84 -26.32
CA THR A 335 -15.48 -7.12 -25.97
C THR A 335 -16.55 -6.93 -24.90
N ASP A 336 -17.42 -7.93 -24.73
CA ASP A 336 -18.15 -8.12 -23.47
C ASP A 336 -17.20 -8.62 -22.38
N PHE A 337 -17.70 -8.79 -21.15
CA PHE A 337 -16.90 -9.34 -20.05
C PHE A 337 -17.64 -10.39 -19.22
N PRO A 338 -17.77 -11.63 -19.73
CA PRO A 338 -18.64 -12.67 -19.15
C PRO A 338 -18.29 -12.98 -17.69
N LEU A 339 -17.00 -13.00 -17.34
CA LEU A 339 -16.56 -13.20 -15.95
C LEU A 339 -17.28 -12.28 -14.94
N VAL A 340 -17.43 -10.99 -15.28
CA VAL A 340 -18.09 -10.00 -14.40
C VAL A 340 -19.60 -10.09 -14.55
N THR A 341 -20.08 -10.11 -15.80
CA THR A 341 -21.52 -10.14 -16.09
C THR A 341 -22.20 -11.34 -15.44
N GLU A 342 -21.67 -12.55 -15.60
CA GLU A 342 -22.23 -13.77 -15.01
C GLU A 342 -22.12 -13.78 -13.48
N PHE A 343 -21.03 -13.24 -12.93
CA PHE A 343 -20.83 -13.19 -11.47
C PHE A 343 -21.84 -12.26 -10.79
N GLU A 344 -22.23 -11.18 -11.47
CA GLU A 344 -23.12 -10.16 -10.90
C GLU A 344 -24.61 -10.43 -11.11
N LYS A 345 -24.96 -11.40 -11.95
CA LYS A 345 -26.35 -11.77 -12.20
C LYS A 345 -27.11 -12.07 -10.90
N PRO A 346 -28.34 -11.56 -10.75
CA PRO A 346 -29.20 -11.90 -9.62
C PRO A 346 -29.41 -13.42 -9.56
N LEU A 347 -29.31 -14.01 -8.36
CA LEU A 347 -29.62 -15.42 -8.17
C LEU A 347 -31.12 -15.65 -8.40
N SER A 348 -31.49 -16.45 -9.41
CA SER A 348 -32.89 -16.83 -9.66
C SER A 348 -33.25 -18.14 -8.94
N GLY A 349 -34.23 -18.09 -8.03
CA GLY A 349 -34.81 -19.27 -7.34
C GLY A 349 -34.03 -19.78 -6.11
N GLU A 350 -34.51 -20.86 -5.48
CA GLU A 350 -33.78 -21.64 -4.45
C GLU A 350 -32.61 -22.41 -5.08
N SER A 351 -31.71 -21.73 -5.78
CA SER A 351 -30.50 -22.36 -6.24
C SER A 351 -29.56 -22.49 -5.05
N LYS A 352 -29.49 -23.71 -4.48
CA LYS A 352 -28.36 -24.16 -3.65
C LYS A 352 -27.14 -24.22 -4.58
N THR A 353 -26.59 -23.08 -4.97
CA THR A 353 -25.53 -23.04 -5.99
C THR A 353 -24.29 -23.74 -5.48
N GLU A 354 -23.91 -24.82 -6.18
CA GLU A 354 -22.63 -25.50 -6.02
C GLU A 354 -21.46 -24.66 -6.59
N THR A 355 -21.48 -23.32 -6.55
CA THR A 355 -20.30 -22.50 -6.92
C THR A 355 -20.47 -20.99 -6.62
N PRO A 356 -19.44 -20.27 -6.13
CA PRO A 356 -18.39 -20.54 -5.14
C PRO A 356 -18.52 -19.56 -3.92
N PRO A 357 -17.59 -19.48 -2.95
CA PRO A 357 -17.80 -18.80 -1.67
C PRO A 357 -17.72 -17.28 -1.87
N HIS A 358 -18.86 -16.61 -2.03
CA HIS A 358 -19.08 -15.17 -1.92
C HIS A 358 -20.60 -14.96 -1.87
N ARG A 359 -21.11 -14.06 -1.02
CA ARG A 359 -22.55 -13.87 -0.72
C ARG A 359 -23.24 -15.07 -0.07
N ASN A 360 -22.51 -15.88 0.69
CA ASN A 360 -23.11 -16.93 1.52
C ASN A 360 -22.51 -16.93 2.94
N GLU A 361 -23.23 -17.57 3.86
CA GLU A 361 -22.88 -17.63 5.28
C GLU A 361 -21.49 -18.24 5.54
N ILE A 362 -21.05 -19.18 4.69
CA ILE A 362 -19.77 -19.86 4.87
C ILE A 362 -18.62 -18.89 4.57
N ASP A 363 -18.63 -18.23 3.42
CA ASP A 363 -17.53 -17.35 3.02
C ASP A 363 -17.49 -16.06 3.83
N MET A 364 -18.63 -15.35 3.84
CA MET A 364 -18.72 -13.99 4.37
C MET A 364 -18.98 -13.96 5.88
N CYS A 365 -19.01 -15.11 6.56
CA CYS A 365 -19.08 -15.18 8.01
C CYS A 365 -18.19 -16.29 8.60
N GLN A 366 -18.45 -17.56 8.31
CA GLN A 366 -17.79 -18.68 9.00
C GLN A 366 -16.27 -18.74 8.71
N LEU A 367 -15.86 -18.70 7.44
CA LEU A 367 -14.44 -18.75 7.05
C LEU A 367 -13.67 -17.52 7.54
N MET A 368 -14.28 -16.34 7.46
CA MET A 368 -13.73 -15.11 8.03
C MET A 368 -13.53 -15.24 9.55
N ALA A 369 -14.55 -15.72 10.28
CA ALA A 369 -14.47 -15.91 11.73
C ALA A 369 -13.33 -16.86 12.11
N TYR A 370 -13.20 -17.99 11.40
CA TYR A 370 -12.17 -18.97 11.66
C TYR A 370 -10.79 -18.41 11.36
N SER A 371 -10.64 -17.66 10.26
CA SER A 371 -9.35 -17.08 9.88
C SER A 371 -8.91 -15.96 10.82
N TRP A 372 -9.85 -15.15 11.35
CA TRP A 372 -9.55 -14.15 12.39
C TRP A 372 -9.15 -14.80 13.71
N ASP A 373 -9.86 -15.84 14.12
CA ASP A 373 -9.56 -16.59 15.33
C ASP A 373 -8.20 -17.31 15.24
N ASP A 374 -7.92 -17.93 14.08
CA ASP A 374 -6.63 -18.60 13.80
C ASP A 374 -5.48 -17.60 13.77
N PHE A 375 -5.69 -16.40 13.20
CA PHE A 375 -4.71 -15.31 13.23
C PHE A 375 -4.39 -14.89 14.67
N LEU A 376 -5.41 -14.66 15.51
CA LEU A 376 -5.24 -14.28 16.92
C LEU A 376 -4.56 -15.41 17.72
N ALA A 377 -4.95 -16.65 17.48
CA ALA A 377 -4.35 -17.83 18.11
C ALA A 377 -2.89 -18.03 17.69
N ALA A 378 -2.53 -17.71 16.45
CA ALA A 378 -1.14 -17.70 15.98
C ALA A 378 -0.33 -16.51 16.53
N ASN A 379 -0.97 -15.37 16.79
CA ASN A 379 -0.32 -14.19 17.34
C ASN A 379 -0.06 -14.26 18.86
N GLN A 380 -0.94 -14.92 19.62
CA GLN A 380 -0.77 -15.25 21.04
C GLN A 380 -0.58 -14.05 21.99
N ASP A 381 -1.16 -12.89 21.68
CA ASP A 381 -1.13 -11.74 22.59
C ASP A 381 -2.29 -11.78 23.59
N SER A 382 -2.05 -12.43 24.73
CA SER A 382 -3.04 -12.58 25.79
C SER A 382 -3.43 -11.27 26.49
N LYS A 383 -2.76 -10.15 26.21
CA LYS A 383 -3.12 -8.84 26.79
C LYS A 383 -4.32 -8.21 26.08
N VAL A 384 -4.55 -8.58 24.81
CA VAL A 384 -5.64 -8.07 23.98
C VAL A 384 -6.62 -9.18 23.65
N ALA A 385 -6.21 -10.14 22.83
CA ALA A 385 -7.00 -11.32 22.49
C ALA A 385 -6.12 -12.41 21.88
N SER A 386 -6.32 -13.65 22.33
CA SER A 386 -5.75 -14.86 21.71
C SER A 386 -6.81 -15.68 20.97
N SER A 387 -8.08 -15.26 21.03
CA SER A 387 -9.21 -15.84 20.31
C SER A 387 -10.22 -14.73 20.01
N LEU A 388 -10.91 -14.83 18.88
CA LEU A 388 -11.93 -13.88 18.50
C LEU A 388 -13.13 -13.89 19.47
N ALA A 389 -13.38 -15.00 20.17
CA ALA A 389 -14.41 -15.07 21.20
C ALA A 389 -14.19 -14.12 22.40
N GLN A 390 -12.97 -13.58 22.55
CA GLN A 390 -12.63 -12.61 23.60
C GLN A 390 -12.89 -11.16 23.15
N VAL A 391 -13.26 -10.95 21.88
CA VAL A 391 -13.38 -9.62 21.28
C VAL A 391 -14.85 -9.20 21.26
N GLU A 392 -15.11 -8.00 21.76
CA GLU A 392 -16.44 -7.39 21.72
C GLU A 392 -16.75 -6.90 20.30
N SER A 393 -17.72 -7.51 19.62
CA SER A 393 -17.99 -7.28 18.19
C SER A 393 -18.30 -5.81 17.86
N SER A 394 -18.95 -5.09 18.79
CA SER A 394 -19.30 -3.67 18.63
C SER A 394 -18.08 -2.74 18.56
N THR A 395 -16.91 -3.20 18.98
CA THR A 395 -15.65 -2.43 18.93
C THR A 395 -14.82 -2.70 17.68
N ILE A 396 -15.16 -3.73 16.88
CA ILE A 396 -14.39 -4.13 15.69
C ILE A 396 -14.48 -3.05 14.61
N PHE A 397 -15.69 -2.58 14.32
CA PHE A 397 -15.93 -1.53 13.32
C PHE A 397 -17.09 -0.62 13.77
N PRO A 398 -16.87 0.25 14.76
CA PRO A 398 -17.89 1.18 15.21
C PRO A 398 -18.16 2.25 14.14
N HIS A 399 -19.42 2.65 14.02
CA HIS A 399 -19.82 3.73 13.10
C HIS A 399 -19.19 5.06 13.52
N PRO A 400 -18.42 5.75 12.64
CA PRO A 400 -17.82 7.03 12.99
C PRO A 400 -18.89 8.13 13.24
N PRO A 401 -18.78 8.93 14.32
CA PRO A 401 -19.71 10.01 14.59
C PRO A 401 -19.84 11.00 13.42
N GLY A 402 -21.06 11.46 13.14
CA GLY A 402 -21.33 12.46 12.10
C GLY A 402 -21.25 11.95 10.66
N CYS A 403 -20.82 10.71 10.43
CA CYS A 403 -20.79 10.11 9.09
C CYS A 403 -22.16 9.52 8.70
N LEU A 404 -22.48 9.57 7.41
CA LEU A 404 -23.62 8.89 6.81
C LEU A 404 -23.47 7.36 6.94
N PRO A 405 -24.58 6.61 7.06
CA PRO A 405 -24.54 5.15 6.99
C PRO A 405 -23.96 4.67 5.66
N ASP A 406 -23.22 3.56 5.71
CA ASP A 406 -22.78 2.87 4.50
C ASP A 406 -23.99 2.41 3.67
N ARG A 407 -23.84 2.40 2.34
CA ARG A 407 -24.91 2.04 1.39
C ARG A 407 -24.80 0.62 0.85
N TYR A 408 -24.19 -0.28 1.64
CA TYR A 408 -24.45 -1.70 1.47
C TYR A 408 -25.95 -1.97 1.70
N ASP A 409 -26.48 -3.10 1.26
CA ASP A 409 -27.87 -3.44 1.57
C ASP A 409 -28.04 -3.47 3.09
N ALA A 410 -29.05 -2.79 3.63
CA ALA A 410 -29.28 -2.73 5.07
C ALA A 410 -29.55 -4.12 5.69
N ASN A 411 -29.97 -5.09 4.88
CA ASN A 411 -30.14 -6.49 5.28
C ASN A 411 -28.90 -7.36 4.99
N ASP A 412 -27.89 -6.83 4.28
CA ASP A 412 -26.67 -7.53 3.87
C ASP A 412 -25.46 -6.55 3.83
N PRO A 413 -24.96 -6.12 5.01
CA PRO A 413 -23.76 -5.28 5.08
C PRO A 413 -22.53 -6.08 4.62
N LEU A 414 -21.47 -5.39 4.17
CA LEU A 414 -20.25 -6.04 3.66
C LEU A 414 -19.69 -7.08 4.66
N VAL A 415 -19.70 -6.77 5.96
CA VAL A 415 -19.33 -7.68 7.04
C VAL A 415 -20.35 -7.64 8.19
N ARG A 416 -20.88 -8.80 8.57
CA ARG A 416 -21.82 -8.96 9.70
C ARG A 416 -21.05 -9.29 11.00
N HIS A 417 -20.30 -8.34 11.54
CA HIS A 417 -19.35 -8.56 12.65
C HIS A 417 -19.90 -9.37 13.83
N THR A 418 -21.13 -9.11 14.28
CA THR A 418 -21.76 -9.89 15.36
C THR A 418 -21.96 -11.36 14.98
N ALA A 419 -22.38 -11.65 13.75
CA ALA A 419 -22.50 -13.01 13.25
C ALA A 419 -21.13 -13.69 13.09
N VAL A 420 -20.12 -12.96 12.63
CA VAL A 420 -18.73 -13.43 12.52
C VAL A 420 -18.21 -13.89 13.89
N VAL A 421 -18.29 -13.05 14.91
CA VAL A 421 -17.83 -13.44 16.27
C VAL A 421 -18.62 -14.63 16.81
N ALA A 422 -19.93 -14.71 16.53
CA ALA A 422 -20.78 -15.81 16.99
C ALA A 422 -20.43 -17.19 16.39
N HIS A 423 -19.68 -17.26 15.28
CA HIS A 423 -19.19 -18.52 14.71
C HIS A 423 -18.08 -19.18 15.52
N VAL A 424 -17.41 -18.43 16.41
CA VAL A 424 -16.34 -18.95 17.28
C VAL A 424 -16.95 -19.54 18.54
N THR A 425 -17.22 -20.84 18.49
CA THR A 425 -17.86 -21.60 19.58
C THR A 425 -16.96 -22.73 20.08
N ASN A 426 -17.22 -23.19 21.31
CA ASN A 426 -16.59 -24.41 21.84
C ASN A 426 -17.02 -25.61 20.98
N GLY A 427 -16.09 -26.15 20.18
CA GLY A 427 -16.34 -27.26 19.27
C GLY A 427 -16.55 -26.88 17.81
N ARG A 428 -16.09 -25.69 17.37
CA ARG A 428 -16.00 -25.38 15.93
C ARG A 428 -15.23 -26.50 15.18
N VAL A 429 -15.70 -26.86 14.00
CA VAL A 429 -14.99 -27.83 13.14
C VAL A 429 -13.68 -27.20 12.63
N PRO A 430 -12.65 -28.00 12.31
CA PRO A 430 -11.48 -27.50 11.59
C PRO A 430 -11.89 -26.80 10.29
N THR A 431 -11.16 -25.75 9.90
CA THR A 431 -11.49 -24.89 8.75
C THR A 431 -11.69 -25.67 7.45
N TYR A 432 -10.84 -26.66 7.18
CA TYR A 432 -10.94 -27.48 5.97
C TYR A 432 -11.83 -28.72 6.13
N GLU A 433 -12.56 -28.86 7.24
CA GLU A 433 -13.62 -29.85 7.44
C GLU A 433 -15.03 -29.24 7.29
N ILE A 434 -15.13 -27.95 6.96
CA ILE A 434 -16.41 -27.30 6.64
C ILE A 434 -17.08 -28.05 5.48
N PRO A 435 -18.35 -28.50 5.61
CA PRO A 435 -19.03 -29.27 4.59
C PRO A 435 -19.03 -28.59 3.22
N ASN A 436 -18.73 -29.38 2.17
CA ASN A 436 -18.70 -28.96 0.76
C ASN A 436 -17.65 -27.91 0.38
N LEU A 437 -16.74 -27.51 1.29
CA LEU A 437 -15.71 -26.51 0.98
C LEU A 437 -14.84 -26.92 -0.21
N GLY A 438 -14.37 -28.16 -0.24
CA GLY A 438 -13.55 -28.66 -1.36
C GLY A 438 -14.27 -28.64 -2.71
N THR A 439 -15.57 -28.94 -2.74
CA THR A 439 -16.39 -28.83 -3.97
C THR A 439 -16.52 -27.37 -4.40
N ALA A 440 -16.79 -26.46 -3.45
CA ALA A 440 -16.93 -25.04 -3.74
C ALA A 440 -15.63 -24.44 -4.33
N LEU A 441 -14.47 -24.82 -3.79
CA LEU A 441 -13.17 -24.35 -4.28
C LEU A 441 -12.83 -24.91 -5.67
N HIS A 442 -13.11 -26.19 -5.94
CA HIS A 442 -12.94 -26.72 -7.30
C HIS A 442 -13.82 -26.00 -8.33
N ASN A 443 -15.08 -25.75 -7.97
CA ASN A 443 -16.01 -25.11 -8.88
C ASN A 443 -15.63 -23.63 -9.11
N LEU A 444 -15.01 -22.96 -8.13
CA LEU A 444 -14.43 -21.62 -8.31
C LEU A 444 -13.37 -21.60 -9.42
N GLU A 445 -12.45 -22.56 -9.39
CA GLU A 445 -11.37 -22.67 -10.37
C GLU A 445 -11.91 -23.08 -11.75
N LEU A 446 -12.92 -23.96 -11.81
CA LEU A 446 -13.60 -24.31 -13.06
C LEU A 446 -14.29 -23.10 -13.70
N LYS A 447 -14.97 -22.27 -12.91
CA LYS A 447 -15.58 -21.03 -13.41
C LYS A 447 -14.55 -20.01 -13.88
N ARG A 448 -13.42 -19.84 -13.18
CA ARG A 448 -12.31 -19.00 -13.71
C ARG A 448 -11.92 -19.49 -15.11
N LYS A 449 -11.71 -20.80 -15.24
CA LYS A 449 -11.26 -21.38 -16.49
C LYS A 449 -12.27 -21.15 -17.61
N SER A 450 -13.55 -21.46 -17.39
CA SER A 450 -14.57 -21.30 -18.44
C SER A 450 -14.88 -19.85 -18.78
N GLU A 451 -15.09 -18.99 -17.78
CA GLU A 451 -15.60 -17.62 -17.97
C GLU A 451 -14.49 -16.60 -18.30
N PHE A 452 -13.22 -16.98 -18.17
CA PHE A 452 -12.10 -16.08 -18.44
C PHE A 452 -11.03 -16.72 -19.33
N GLU A 453 -10.44 -17.85 -18.95
CA GLU A 453 -9.29 -18.40 -19.69
C GLU A 453 -9.69 -18.96 -21.06
N ASP A 454 -10.74 -19.79 -21.11
CA ASP A 454 -11.27 -20.38 -22.34
C ASP A 454 -11.92 -19.30 -23.23
N TRP A 455 -12.51 -18.26 -22.62
CA TRP A 455 -13.03 -17.08 -23.32
C TRP A 455 -11.91 -16.27 -24.01
N LEU A 456 -10.79 -16.02 -23.32
CA LEU A 456 -9.60 -15.40 -23.91
C LEU A 456 -9.11 -16.20 -25.12
N ASP A 457 -9.00 -17.53 -24.97
CA ASP A 457 -8.55 -18.42 -26.05
C ASP A 457 -9.49 -18.40 -27.25
N THR A 458 -10.80 -18.45 -27.00
CA THR A 458 -11.82 -18.43 -28.05
C THR A 458 -11.75 -17.16 -28.90
N LEU A 459 -11.46 -16.02 -28.27
CA LEU A 459 -11.32 -14.73 -28.95
C LEU A 459 -9.89 -14.44 -29.45
N GLY A 460 -8.93 -15.33 -29.16
CA GLY A 460 -7.52 -15.16 -29.48
C GLY A 460 -6.91 -13.92 -28.81
N LEU A 461 -7.28 -13.65 -27.56
CA LEU A 461 -6.81 -12.52 -26.77
C LEU A 461 -5.61 -12.94 -25.90
N ASP A 462 -4.55 -12.15 -25.91
CA ASP A 462 -3.41 -12.34 -25.01
C ASP A 462 -3.72 -11.83 -23.59
N MET A 463 -4.58 -10.82 -23.47
CA MET A 463 -4.91 -10.16 -22.21
C MET A 463 -6.21 -9.34 -22.33
N VAL A 464 -6.71 -8.89 -21.18
CA VAL A 464 -7.75 -7.86 -21.09
C VAL A 464 -7.17 -6.61 -20.45
N VAL A 465 -7.57 -5.42 -20.91
CA VAL A 465 -7.26 -4.14 -20.26
C VAL A 465 -8.50 -3.28 -20.06
N TRP A 466 -8.50 -2.46 -19.01
CA TRP A 466 -9.57 -1.49 -18.75
C TRP A 466 -9.12 -0.34 -17.85
N PRO A 467 -9.75 0.85 -17.94
CA PRO A 467 -9.58 1.90 -16.93
C PRO A 467 -9.91 1.35 -15.53
N CYS A 468 -8.97 1.47 -14.60
CA CYS A 468 -9.08 0.85 -13.28
C CYS A 468 -10.31 1.33 -12.51
N ASN A 469 -10.63 2.62 -12.62
CA ASN A 469 -11.82 3.23 -12.01
C ASN A 469 -12.62 3.96 -13.08
N ALA A 470 -13.94 3.99 -12.93
CA ALA A 470 -14.84 4.71 -13.82
C ALA A 470 -14.92 6.22 -13.49
N ASP A 471 -14.82 6.56 -12.20
CA ASP A 471 -14.70 7.92 -11.65
C ASP A 471 -14.05 7.86 -10.26
N VAL A 472 -13.92 8.99 -9.57
CA VAL A 472 -13.38 9.13 -8.22
C VAL A 472 -14.39 9.86 -7.32
N GLY A 473 -14.73 9.25 -6.18
CA GLY A 473 -15.60 9.85 -5.18
C GLY A 473 -15.03 11.14 -4.58
N LYS A 474 -15.90 12.09 -4.22
CA LYS A 474 -15.50 13.32 -3.54
C LYS A 474 -15.12 13.05 -2.08
N ALA A 475 -14.22 13.88 -1.55
CA ALA A 475 -13.67 13.70 -0.20
C ALA A 475 -14.74 13.83 0.91
N ASP A 476 -15.83 14.53 0.69
CA ASP A 476 -16.95 14.71 1.62
C ASP A 476 -18.03 13.63 1.51
N ALA A 477 -17.81 12.55 0.75
CA ALA A 477 -18.78 11.48 0.54
C ALA A 477 -19.21 10.73 1.83
N ASP A 478 -18.50 10.90 2.94
CA ASP A 478 -18.90 10.37 4.25
C ASP A 478 -19.91 11.27 4.98
N VAL A 479 -20.14 12.51 4.56
CA VAL A 479 -21.03 13.47 5.25
C VAL A 479 -22.02 14.17 4.33
N ASP A 480 -21.72 14.25 3.03
CA ASP A 480 -22.58 14.87 2.02
C ASP A 480 -23.34 13.80 1.21
N GLU A 481 -24.66 13.94 1.15
CA GLU A 481 -25.58 12.93 0.61
C GLU A 481 -25.43 12.75 -0.91
N GLU A 482 -25.16 13.82 -1.66
CA GLU A 482 -24.97 13.74 -3.12
C GLU A 482 -23.59 13.17 -3.47
N SER A 483 -22.57 13.56 -2.74
CA SER A 483 -21.22 13.02 -2.86
C SER A 483 -21.18 11.54 -2.50
N ALA A 484 -21.94 11.13 -1.47
CA ALA A 484 -22.15 9.73 -1.14
C ALA A 484 -22.84 8.98 -2.29
N LYS A 485 -23.97 9.47 -2.81
CA LYS A 485 -24.64 8.82 -3.96
C LYS A 485 -23.68 8.56 -5.13
N HIS A 486 -22.82 9.53 -5.44
CA HIS A 486 -21.80 9.38 -6.47
C HIS A 486 -20.73 8.35 -6.12
N ALA A 487 -20.14 8.44 -4.92
CA ALA A 487 -19.08 7.54 -4.47
C ALA A 487 -19.52 6.06 -4.39
N TRP A 488 -20.83 5.81 -4.30
CA TRP A 488 -21.43 4.47 -4.24
C TRP A 488 -21.93 3.94 -5.60
N LEU A 489 -21.68 4.65 -6.71
CA LEU A 489 -22.01 4.17 -8.07
C LEU A 489 -21.08 3.03 -8.52
N ASN A 490 -21.59 2.14 -9.37
CA ASN A 490 -20.82 1.05 -9.97
C ASN A 490 -19.62 1.62 -10.77
N GLY A 491 -18.43 1.06 -10.56
CA GLY A 491 -17.16 1.57 -11.08
C GLY A 491 -16.54 2.73 -10.29
N VAL A 492 -17.22 3.23 -9.25
CA VAL A 492 -16.71 4.27 -8.32
C VAL A 492 -16.58 3.71 -6.90
N LEU A 493 -17.55 2.92 -6.43
CA LEU A 493 -17.53 2.31 -5.10
C LEU A 493 -16.39 1.31 -4.93
N TYR A 494 -16.08 0.60 -6.01
CA TYR A 494 -14.98 -0.34 -6.22
C TYR A 494 -14.31 0.00 -7.54
N SER A 495 -13.06 -0.44 -7.71
CA SER A 495 -12.47 -0.47 -9.06
C SER A 495 -13.25 -1.40 -9.98
N ASN A 496 -13.25 -1.09 -11.28
CA ASN A 496 -13.84 -1.93 -12.32
C ASN A 496 -13.34 -3.38 -12.21
N GLY A 497 -14.27 -4.31 -12.44
CA GLY A 497 -14.13 -5.74 -12.17
C GLY A 497 -14.79 -6.21 -10.85
N ASN A 498 -15.11 -5.28 -9.94
CA ASN A 498 -15.79 -5.55 -8.67
C ASN A 498 -15.17 -6.75 -7.92
N CYS A 499 -15.99 -7.65 -7.35
CA CYS A 499 -15.49 -8.80 -6.60
C CYS A 499 -14.94 -9.92 -7.51
N ALA A 500 -15.39 -10.02 -8.77
CA ALA A 500 -15.08 -11.15 -9.63
C ALA A 500 -13.57 -11.37 -9.80
N ILE A 501 -12.79 -10.31 -9.98
CA ILE A 501 -11.34 -10.40 -10.22
C ILE A 501 -10.62 -11.15 -9.10
N ARG A 502 -10.87 -10.77 -7.84
CA ARG A 502 -10.25 -11.41 -6.67
C ARG A 502 -10.91 -12.74 -6.32
N GLN A 503 -12.24 -12.80 -6.45
CA GLN A 503 -12.98 -14.03 -6.25
C GLN A 503 -12.41 -15.17 -7.08
N PHE A 504 -12.11 -14.92 -8.35
CA PHE A 504 -11.56 -15.93 -9.26
C PHE A 504 -10.02 -15.98 -9.29
N GLY A 505 -9.32 -15.13 -8.54
CA GLY A 505 -7.86 -15.14 -8.46
C GLY A 505 -7.17 -14.75 -9.77
N ILE A 506 -7.74 -13.79 -10.50
CA ILE A 506 -7.23 -13.30 -11.79
C ILE A 506 -6.05 -12.35 -11.57
N PRO A 507 -4.80 -12.67 -11.95
CA PRO A 507 -3.67 -11.77 -11.73
C PRO A 507 -3.86 -10.45 -12.48
N THR A 508 -3.48 -9.34 -11.85
CA THR A 508 -3.53 -8.01 -12.49
C THR A 508 -2.27 -7.18 -12.23
N VAL A 509 -1.88 -6.38 -13.20
CA VAL A 509 -0.95 -5.26 -13.00
C VAL A 509 -1.65 -3.98 -13.44
N SER A 510 -1.73 -3.00 -12.56
CA SER A 510 -2.28 -1.68 -12.85
C SER A 510 -1.15 -0.67 -12.94
N VAL A 511 -1.11 0.13 -14.01
CA VAL A 511 -0.10 1.16 -14.27
C VAL A 511 -0.75 2.50 -14.61
N PRO A 512 -0.09 3.65 -14.40
CA PRO A 512 -0.68 4.97 -14.65
C PRO A 512 -1.14 5.17 -16.10
N MET A 513 -2.43 5.49 -16.28
CA MET A 513 -3.02 5.86 -17.58
C MET A 513 -3.06 7.37 -17.80
N GLY A 514 -2.78 8.15 -16.75
CA GLY A 514 -2.69 9.60 -16.81
C GLY A 514 -3.46 10.27 -15.67
N VAL A 515 -3.64 11.58 -15.80
CA VAL A 515 -4.32 12.45 -14.83
C VAL A 515 -5.51 13.11 -15.51
N MET A 516 -6.70 12.95 -14.94
CA MET A 516 -7.93 13.55 -15.47
C MET A 516 -7.79 15.08 -15.56
N ALA A 517 -8.13 15.65 -16.71
CA ALA A 517 -7.92 17.07 -16.97
C ALA A 517 -8.75 17.99 -16.07
N ASP A 518 -9.93 17.53 -15.66
CA ASP A 518 -10.93 18.29 -14.92
C ASP A 518 -10.81 18.15 -13.40
N THR A 519 -10.52 16.95 -12.88
CA THR A 519 -10.39 16.71 -11.44
C THR A 519 -8.94 16.73 -10.95
N ARG A 520 -7.96 16.63 -11.86
CA ARG A 520 -6.53 16.46 -11.54
C ARG A 520 -6.23 15.19 -10.72
N MET A 521 -7.17 14.24 -10.67
CA MET A 521 -6.95 12.94 -10.05
C MET A 521 -6.38 11.95 -11.09
N PRO A 522 -5.42 11.10 -10.72
CA PRO A 522 -4.92 10.05 -11.60
C PRO A 522 -5.93 8.92 -11.76
N VAL A 523 -5.77 8.16 -12.86
CA VAL A 523 -6.44 6.88 -13.08
C VAL A 523 -5.45 5.92 -13.73
N ASN A 524 -5.51 4.65 -13.34
CA ASN A 524 -4.67 3.60 -13.92
C ASN A 524 -5.36 2.86 -15.07
N LEU A 525 -4.55 2.19 -15.88
CA LEU A 525 -4.96 1.13 -16.80
C LEU A 525 -4.62 -0.21 -16.13
N THR A 526 -5.62 -1.06 -15.94
CA THR A 526 -5.44 -2.40 -15.37
C THR A 526 -5.29 -3.40 -16.48
N PHE A 527 -4.24 -4.20 -16.42
CA PHE A 527 -4.00 -5.35 -17.27
C PHE A 527 -4.37 -6.62 -16.48
N ALA A 528 -4.98 -7.59 -17.14
CA ALA A 528 -5.23 -8.92 -16.58
C ALA A 528 -4.95 -10.02 -17.61
N SER A 529 -4.37 -11.11 -17.14
CA SER A 529 -4.05 -12.31 -17.92
C SER A 529 -4.54 -13.56 -17.20
N LYS A 530 -4.39 -14.72 -17.83
CA LYS A 530 -4.71 -16.01 -17.22
C LYS A 530 -3.95 -16.22 -15.91
N ALA A 531 -4.50 -17.04 -15.02
CA ALA A 531 -3.82 -17.41 -13.79
C ALA A 531 -2.46 -18.04 -14.10
N TYR A 532 -1.44 -17.62 -13.35
CA TYR A 532 -0.03 -17.99 -13.46
C TYR A 532 0.67 -17.55 -14.75
N ASP A 533 0.04 -16.69 -15.57
CA ASP A 533 0.68 -15.99 -16.69
C ASP A 533 1.22 -14.60 -16.29
N ASP A 534 1.46 -14.40 -14.99
CA ASP A 534 1.94 -13.14 -14.40
C ASP A 534 3.21 -12.61 -15.10
N LYS A 535 4.09 -13.50 -15.59
CA LYS A 535 5.30 -13.12 -16.34
C LYS A 535 4.97 -12.28 -17.57
N ASN A 536 4.00 -12.68 -18.37
CA ASN A 536 3.60 -11.93 -19.56
C ASN A 536 2.91 -10.62 -19.17
N LEU A 537 2.09 -10.67 -18.13
CA LEU A 537 1.42 -9.49 -17.58
C LEU A 537 2.41 -8.37 -17.21
N PHE A 538 3.51 -8.70 -16.55
CA PHE A 538 4.58 -7.75 -16.25
C PHE A 538 5.23 -7.16 -17.50
N ARG A 539 5.49 -8.00 -18.52
CA ARG A 539 6.08 -7.53 -19.79
C ARG A 539 5.17 -6.53 -20.48
N TYR A 540 3.86 -6.80 -20.52
CA TYR A 540 2.87 -5.92 -21.14
C TYR A 540 2.75 -4.59 -20.41
N ALA A 541 2.65 -4.62 -19.09
CA ALA A 541 2.60 -3.42 -18.25
C ALA A 541 3.89 -2.59 -18.36
N TYR A 542 5.07 -3.24 -18.40
CA TYR A 542 6.35 -2.58 -18.61
C TYR A 542 6.41 -1.88 -19.96
N ALA A 543 6.04 -2.56 -21.04
CA ALA A 543 6.01 -1.97 -22.38
C ALA A 543 5.08 -0.76 -22.45
N PHE A 544 3.89 -0.82 -21.84
CA PHE A 544 2.98 0.32 -21.77
C PHE A 544 3.55 1.47 -20.95
N GLU A 545 4.11 1.21 -19.76
CA GLU A 545 4.73 2.25 -18.94
C GLU A 545 5.86 2.95 -19.69
N LYS A 546 6.79 2.20 -20.29
CA LYS A 546 7.93 2.76 -21.02
C LYS A 546 7.52 3.49 -22.30
N GLY A 547 6.43 3.06 -22.95
CA GLY A 547 5.88 3.74 -24.12
C GLY A 547 5.06 4.99 -23.81
N SER A 548 4.62 5.17 -22.56
CA SER A 548 3.65 6.20 -22.17
C SER A 548 4.21 7.26 -21.21
N LEU A 549 4.97 6.85 -20.18
CA LEU A 549 5.52 7.71 -19.12
C LEU A 549 4.50 8.66 -18.50
N LEU A 550 3.27 8.17 -18.26
CA LEU A 550 2.12 9.02 -17.91
C LEU A 550 1.96 9.35 -16.41
N ARG A 551 2.81 8.80 -15.55
CA ARG A 551 2.81 9.16 -14.12
C ARG A 551 3.16 10.65 -13.96
N GLN A 552 2.43 11.33 -13.07
CA GLN A 552 2.74 12.70 -12.64
C GLN A 552 2.88 12.73 -11.13
N LYS A 553 3.89 13.44 -10.60
CA LYS A 553 4.02 13.63 -9.15
C LYS A 553 2.84 14.43 -8.58
N PRO A 554 2.40 14.16 -7.33
CA PRO A 554 1.32 14.92 -6.71
C PRO A 554 1.72 16.39 -6.46
N SER A 555 0.78 17.32 -6.58
CA SER A 555 1.02 18.76 -6.39
C SER A 555 1.03 19.21 -4.93
N ARG A 556 0.35 18.48 -4.02
CA ARG A 556 0.18 18.88 -2.61
C ARG A 556 1.35 18.49 -1.70
N THR A 557 2.37 17.83 -2.25
CA THR A 557 3.58 17.39 -1.53
C THR A 557 4.86 17.71 -2.32
N PRO A 558 5.12 19.01 -2.62
CA PRO A 558 6.27 19.41 -3.41
C PRO A 558 7.60 18.99 -2.75
N GLN A 559 8.69 19.19 -3.49
CA GLN A 559 10.02 18.92 -2.98
C GLN A 559 10.38 19.91 -1.86
N LEU A 560 10.91 19.39 -0.75
CA LEU A 560 11.53 20.15 0.34
C LEU A 560 13.01 20.43 0.04
N ALA A 561 13.58 21.45 0.68
CA ALA A 561 15.02 21.70 0.59
C ALA A 561 15.84 20.47 1.04
N THR A 562 15.38 19.80 2.09
CA THR A 562 15.98 18.60 2.69
C THR A 562 15.93 17.36 1.81
N ASP A 563 15.09 17.33 0.75
CA ASP A 563 14.94 16.17 -0.14
C ASP A 563 16.11 15.96 -1.09
N SER A 564 17.03 16.93 -1.17
CA SER A 564 18.15 16.90 -2.10
C SER A 564 19.32 16.08 -1.55
N ILE A 565 19.91 15.26 -2.40
CA ILE A 565 21.16 14.52 -2.19
C ILE A 565 22.19 15.10 -3.15
N VAL A 566 23.31 15.58 -2.61
CA VAL A 566 24.39 16.16 -3.41
C VAL A 566 25.31 15.05 -3.90
N CYS A 567 25.37 14.83 -5.20
CA CYS A 567 26.21 13.81 -5.83
C CYS A 567 27.51 14.47 -6.32
N SER A 568 28.57 14.35 -5.51
CA SER A 568 29.91 14.87 -5.83
C SER A 568 30.78 13.81 -6.51
N HIS A 569 31.74 14.23 -7.34
CA HIS A 569 32.71 13.33 -7.96
C HIS A 569 33.79 12.93 -6.95
N GLY A 570 33.49 11.93 -6.14
CA GLY A 570 34.43 11.30 -5.20
C GLY A 570 33.72 10.21 -4.40
N SER A 571 34.35 9.05 -4.25
CA SER A 571 33.87 8.02 -3.32
C SER A 571 34.29 8.43 -1.91
N SER A 572 33.31 8.68 -1.04
CA SER A 572 33.55 8.80 0.39
C SER A 572 33.59 7.38 0.98
N THR A 573 34.69 7.04 1.66
CA THR A 573 34.76 5.81 2.44
C THR A 573 33.95 5.99 3.72
N ILE A 574 32.90 5.19 3.87
CA ILE A 574 32.12 5.10 5.10
C ILE A 574 32.91 4.24 6.10
N GLU A 575 33.33 4.81 7.22
CA GLU A 575 34.01 4.05 8.29
C GLU A 575 33.02 3.26 9.16
N SER A 576 33.52 2.51 10.15
CA SER A 576 32.68 1.55 10.89
C SER A 576 31.83 2.17 12.01
N ALA A 577 32.34 3.14 12.78
CA ALA A 577 31.61 3.62 13.95
C ALA A 577 30.75 4.86 13.63
N PRO A 578 29.44 4.87 13.96
CA PRO A 578 28.64 6.08 13.84
C PRO A 578 28.97 7.09 14.97
N PRO A 579 28.84 8.40 14.72
CA PRO A 579 29.11 9.42 15.72
C PRO A 579 28.13 9.33 16.90
N GLN A 580 28.57 9.72 18.10
CA GLN A 580 27.69 9.75 19.27
C GLN A 580 26.65 10.87 19.18
N LEU A 581 25.40 10.56 19.55
CA LEU A 581 24.30 11.51 19.65
C LEU A 581 23.37 11.12 20.80
N THR A 582 23.06 12.07 21.67
CA THR A 582 21.90 11.99 22.58
C THR A 582 20.96 13.16 22.31
N MET A 583 19.67 12.95 22.57
CA MET A 583 18.65 13.99 22.47
C MET A 583 17.58 13.73 23.52
N ASP A 584 17.17 14.80 24.20
CA ASP A 584 15.99 14.86 25.05
C ASP A 584 15.24 16.18 24.76
N ALA A 585 13.96 16.24 25.09
CA ALA A 585 13.20 17.47 24.99
C ALA A 585 12.18 17.59 26.12
N THR A 586 11.85 18.84 26.44
CA THR A 586 10.76 19.17 27.37
C THR A 586 9.81 20.19 26.73
N ALA A 587 8.51 20.03 26.97
CA ALA A 587 7.50 20.98 26.54
C ALA A 587 7.00 21.79 27.74
N SER A 588 6.88 23.11 27.58
CA SER A 588 6.31 24.01 28.59
C SER A 588 5.38 25.03 27.95
N ILE A 589 4.59 25.73 28.77
CA ILE A 589 3.77 26.86 28.34
C ILE A 589 4.36 28.11 28.98
N VAL A 590 4.79 29.06 28.14
CA VAL A 590 5.37 30.35 28.57
C VAL A 590 4.60 31.45 27.86
N ASP A 591 4.03 32.38 28.63
CA ASP A 591 3.18 33.46 28.11
C ASP A 591 2.00 33.00 27.22
N GLY A 592 1.46 31.80 27.50
CA GLY A 592 0.36 31.20 26.73
C GLY A 592 0.78 30.52 25.43
N GLU A 593 2.08 30.54 25.09
CA GLU A 593 2.63 29.84 23.93
C GLU A 593 3.30 28.54 24.36
N ARG A 594 3.10 27.46 23.61
CA ARG A 594 3.83 26.21 23.82
C ARG A 594 5.27 26.40 23.35
N GLN A 595 6.23 26.04 24.19
CA GLN A 595 7.66 26.08 23.87
C GLN A 595 8.26 24.69 24.08
N LEU A 596 9.22 24.31 23.23
CA LEU A 596 10.06 23.15 23.42
C LEU A 596 11.47 23.59 23.77
N ALA A 597 12.07 22.99 24.79
CA ALA A 597 13.51 23.01 25.03
C ALA A 597 14.07 21.65 24.61
N ILE A 598 14.93 21.65 23.60
CA ILE A 598 15.53 20.45 23.02
C ILE A 598 17.02 20.50 23.30
N LEU A 599 17.57 19.45 23.89
CA LEU A 599 18.96 19.41 24.31
C LEU A 599 19.58 18.04 24.07
N GLY A 600 20.90 17.99 23.99
CA GLY A 600 21.60 16.74 23.74
C GLY A 600 23.10 16.85 23.85
N THR A 601 23.76 15.74 23.52
CA THR A 601 25.22 15.65 23.50
C THR A 601 25.72 15.05 22.19
N VAL A 602 26.92 15.45 21.80
CA VAL A 602 27.67 14.95 20.64
C VAL A 602 29.15 14.87 20.98
N ASP A 603 29.90 14.07 20.23
CA ASP A 603 31.37 14.14 20.25
C ASP A 603 31.85 15.22 19.26
N GLU A 604 32.41 16.32 19.77
CA GLU A 604 32.91 17.44 18.94
C GLU A 604 34.08 17.04 18.03
N ASP A 605 34.88 16.05 18.44
CA ASP A 605 36.04 15.61 17.66
C ASP A 605 35.59 14.84 16.41
N GLU A 606 34.44 14.18 16.46
CA GLU A 606 33.84 13.43 15.36
C GLU A 606 32.87 14.26 14.50
N LEU A 607 32.34 15.36 15.04
CA LEU A 607 31.27 16.15 14.44
C LEU A 607 31.68 16.90 13.16
N CYS A 608 30.94 16.69 12.09
CA CYS A 608 30.98 17.53 10.88
C CYS A 608 29.80 18.52 10.86
N GLU A 609 28.56 18.00 11.01
CA GLU A 609 27.34 18.81 11.00
C GLU A 609 26.34 18.27 12.03
N LEU A 610 25.58 19.16 12.68
CA LEU A 610 24.44 18.84 13.53
C LEU A 610 23.23 19.61 13.01
N HIS A 611 22.15 18.88 12.72
CA HIS A 611 20.88 19.44 12.32
C HIS A 611 19.79 19.02 13.31
N VAL A 612 18.92 19.95 13.68
CA VAL A 612 17.76 19.68 14.53
C VAL A 612 16.52 20.15 13.79
N TYR A 613 15.51 19.30 13.74
CA TYR A 613 14.27 19.54 13.03
C TYR A 613 13.09 19.41 13.95
N VAL A 614 12.09 20.26 13.75
CA VAL A 614 10.80 20.20 14.45
C VAL A 614 9.70 20.23 13.40
N ASP A 615 8.93 19.15 13.36
CA ASP A 615 7.84 18.97 12.40
C ASP A 615 8.24 19.16 10.92
N GLY A 616 9.47 18.75 10.59
CA GLY A 616 10.03 18.82 9.23
C GLY A 616 10.74 20.13 8.90
N GLU A 617 10.70 21.12 9.79
CA GLU A 617 11.43 22.39 9.64
C GLU A 617 12.77 22.33 10.36
N GLU A 618 13.84 22.78 9.70
CA GLU A 618 15.16 22.87 10.31
C GLU A 618 15.24 24.07 11.26
N LEU A 619 15.84 23.87 12.43
CA LEU A 619 16.14 24.94 13.38
C LEU A 619 17.49 25.56 13.05
N GLU A 620 17.53 26.89 12.98
CA GLU A 620 18.76 27.65 12.79
C GLU A 620 19.55 27.79 14.10
N ASP A 621 20.85 28.11 13.99
CA ASP A 621 21.72 28.49 15.12
C ASP A 621 21.90 27.45 16.24
N VAL A 622 21.75 26.16 15.96
CA VAL A 622 22.08 25.09 16.92
C VAL A 622 23.59 25.09 17.18
N LYS A 623 24.01 25.57 18.36
CA LYS A 623 25.43 25.66 18.74
C LYS A 623 25.81 24.54 19.68
N VAL A 624 26.91 23.88 19.36
CA VAL A 624 27.57 22.91 20.23
C VAL A 624 28.63 23.64 21.06
N THR A 625 28.66 23.38 22.37
CA THR A 625 29.66 23.91 23.29
C THR A 625 30.02 22.86 24.33
N ASN A 626 31.28 22.42 24.35
CA ASN A 626 31.79 21.36 25.20
C ASN A 626 30.99 20.05 25.07
N GLY A 627 30.67 19.66 23.83
CA GLY A 627 29.93 18.44 23.50
C GLY A 627 28.44 18.48 23.81
N LYS A 628 27.90 19.65 24.18
CA LYS A 628 26.48 19.83 24.51
C LYS A 628 25.83 20.84 23.56
N TRP A 629 24.56 20.63 23.25
CA TRP A 629 23.76 21.56 22.46
C TRP A 629 22.38 21.72 23.08
N GLU A 630 21.79 22.89 22.90
CA GLU A 630 20.45 23.23 23.37
C GLU A 630 19.82 24.23 22.40
N VAL A 631 18.53 24.06 22.13
CA VAL A 631 17.74 24.98 21.32
C VAL A 631 16.33 25.08 21.87
N HIS A 632 15.78 26.30 21.86
CA HIS A 632 14.40 26.56 22.25
C HIS A 632 13.59 26.96 21.03
N VAL A 633 12.42 26.35 20.87
CA VAL A 633 11.51 26.67 19.77
C VAL A 633 10.12 26.97 20.30
N LYS A 634 9.51 28.01 19.75
CA LYS A 634 8.09 28.32 19.95
C LYS A 634 7.26 27.48 19.00
N MET A 635 6.29 26.76 19.54
CA MET A 635 5.39 25.91 18.77
C MET A 635 4.13 26.67 18.42
N LYS A 636 3.72 26.57 17.15
CA LYS A 636 2.39 26.97 16.72
C LYS A 636 1.39 25.88 17.12
N GLU A 637 0.20 26.29 17.53
CA GLU A 637 -0.89 25.36 17.74
C GLU A 637 -1.29 24.72 16.40
N ALA A 638 -1.27 23.39 16.36
CA ALA A 638 -1.74 22.66 15.19
C ALA A 638 -3.27 22.59 15.23
N GLN A 639 -3.92 22.87 14.10
CA GLN A 639 -5.38 22.79 13.96
C GLN A 639 -5.74 21.67 12.98
N ARG A 640 -6.81 20.93 13.28
CA ARG A 640 -7.44 20.00 12.33
C ARG A 640 -8.69 20.62 11.74
N SER A 641 -8.98 20.25 10.49
CA SER A 641 -10.29 20.47 9.87
C SER A 641 -11.42 19.72 10.59
N ARG A 642 -11.09 18.58 11.23
CA ARG A 642 -11.99 17.73 12.01
C ARG A 642 -11.53 17.62 13.47
N PRO A 643 -12.11 18.42 14.39
CA PRO A 643 -11.71 18.42 15.81
C PRO A 643 -11.86 17.06 16.50
N GLU A 644 -12.78 16.22 16.05
CA GLU A 644 -13.02 14.87 16.57
C GLU A 644 -11.89 13.87 16.27
N GLU A 645 -11.00 14.18 15.31
CA GLU A 645 -9.86 13.33 14.92
C GLU A 645 -8.52 13.80 15.50
N ILE A 646 -8.54 14.65 16.53
CA ILE A 646 -7.33 15.29 17.08
C ILE A 646 -6.26 14.29 17.53
N SER A 647 -6.65 13.06 17.88
CA SER A 647 -5.77 12.02 18.39
C SER A 647 -5.01 11.23 17.32
N VAL A 648 -5.26 11.40 16.00
CA VAL A 648 -4.64 10.49 15.01
C VAL A 648 -4.26 11.02 13.62
N PRO A 649 -2.95 11.14 13.30
CA PRO A 649 -1.84 11.18 14.24
C PRO A 649 -2.07 12.26 15.29
N ASP A 650 -1.65 12.02 16.53
CA ASP A 650 -1.77 13.00 17.62
C ASP A 650 -1.04 14.30 17.23
N ILE A 651 -1.83 15.29 16.81
CA ILE A 651 -1.30 16.58 16.35
C ILE A 651 -0.89 17.45 17.54
N SER A 652 -1.24 17.07 18.78
CA SER A 652 -0.71 17.76 19.95
C SER A 652 0.77 17.47 20.13
N LYS A 653 1.30 16.36 19.58
CA LYS A 653 2.73 16.03 19.66
C LYS A 653 3.53 16.55 18.48
N ALA A 654 4.66 17.18 18.76
CA ALA A 654 5.69 17.56 17.80
C ALA A 654 6.60 16.37 17.52
N MET A 655 7.01 16.22 16.27
CA MET A 655 8.08 15.30 15.92
C MET A 655 9.40 16.07 15.90
N VAL A 656 10.30 15.76 16.84
CA VAL A 656 11.64 16.33 16.91
C VAL A 656 12.63 15.30 16.38
N LEU A 657 13.50 15.71 15.46
CA LEU A 657 14.54 14.86 14.88
C LEU A 657 15.88 15.58 14.95
N ALA A 658 16.89 14.94 15.55
CA ALA A 658 18.28 15.40 15.49
C ALA A 658 19.07 14.46 14.58
N LEU A 659 19.92 15.03 13.71
CA LEU A 659 20.79 14.32 12.78
C LEU A 659 22.21 14.86 12.91
N VAL A 660 23.15 13.98 13.25
CA VAL A 660 24.58 14.26 13.30
C VAL A 660 25.25 13.58 12.13
N LYS A 661 26.06 14.34 11.38
CA LYS A 661 27.00 13.80 10.39
C LYS A 661 28.40 13.84 10.96
N GLY A 662 29.08 12.71 10.93
CA GLY A 662 30.46 12.56 11.38
C GLY A 662 31.46 12.83 10.25
N LYS A 663 32.69 13.23 10.61
CA LYS A 663 33.82 13.41 9.68
C LYS A 663 34.20 12.14 8.93
N ASN A 664 33.77 10.98 9.42
CA ASN A 664 34.05 9.65 8.89
C ASN A 664 32.99 9.12 7.90
N GLY A 665 32.07 9.99 7.45
CA GLY A 665 31.00 9.64 6.50
C GLY A 665 29.82 8.87 7.11
N ARG A 666 29.83 8.62 8.43
CA ARG A 666 28.69 8.04 9.16
C ARG A 666 27.82 9.12 9.75
N SER A 667 26.55 8.76 9.95
CA SER A 667 25.58 9.64 10.58
C SER A 667 24.84 8.91 11.70
N SER A 668 24.36 9.67 12.67
CA SER A 668 23.48 9.21 13.75
C SER A 668 22.27 10.10 13.80
N ALA A 669 21.10 9.53 14.06
CA ALA A 669 19.89 10.30 14.22
C ALA A 669 19.05 9.78 15.38
N SER A 670 18.31 10.69 15.99
CA SER A 670 17.35 10.40 17.06
C SER A 670 16.05 11.13 16.74
N MET A 671 14.93 10.47 17.05
CA MET A 671 13.59 11.02 16.85
C MET A 671 12.78 10.81 18.13
N ILE A 672 12.06 11.85 18.56
CA ILE A 672 11.13 11.79 19.68
C ILE A 672 9.83 12.50 19.34
N PHE A 673 8.74 12.03 19.95
CA PHE A 673 7.44 12.71 19.93
C PHE A 673 7.18 13.36 21.28
N ILE A 674 6.95 14.68 21.30
CA ILE A 674 6.79 15.47 22.52
C ILE A 674 5.59 16.40 22.51
#